data_AF-A0A914DQL4-F1
#
_entry.id   AF-A0A914DQL4-F1
#
_cell.length_a   1.000
_cell.length_b   1.000
_cell.length_c   1.000
_cell.angle_alpha   90.00
_cell.angle_beta   90.00
_cell.angle_gamma   90.00
#
_symmetry.space_group_name_H-M   'P 1'
#
loop_
_entity.id
_entity.type
_entity.pdbx_description
1 polymer ?
#
loop_
_entity_poly.entity_id
_entity_poly.type
_entity_poly.pdbx_seq_one_letter_code
_entity_poly.pdbx_strand_id
1 'polypeptide(L)'
;MESFRIRSIPILPMSMNHWENFTCLSFVPYNPSLHKDYIIFTSDKCGCCSYVGRRGGPQIISIGNNCDKLGIVVHELGHVVGFWHEHTRPDRDLFVDIFHDNIQEGQDYNFDKAKSGEINSLGETYDYWSIMHYARDTFSRAAYLDTILPKKPSSGVRPKIGQRLHLSKGDIRQANKLYSCPACFQTYFGPFGELQISPNSTHCFWRIRASAGEHIVLNISTLLIPQSSRSCVSAPSNFIIISDGVSTGSSIIREKLCGGIQQKMVVSLSNTLMIEMKLEKTIPLSIIGNFKVQCGGTIRSENGTIQSPRFPEFYPPESKCIWNISVEKNFLLEAHKDCSYDNLKIYEVEEDTSAQKLLGTFCGQNYPVIFSTNVSNQLRLQFSSDASIQKRGFHLEFFKEIDECKLDMHNCDQICVNSLGSYKCECYNGFSLKSDGRTCERTCGGIFTADSANFSSPNFPSNYSSNLRCMWEIAVDEYHQIFLEIPHLEIEGMKSECAYDFLHISHIAGRRNGELRLCGSYTEPLFLKSISNRLKLVFQSDASMERSGFTVNYVADLNECAKENAGCSHICENKLGSYECRCPSGFTLAENRHKCVEGGCSYQLYEPAGRVVSPHYPDFYPNNRTCKWHILTTPGHRIVLEFHIFAIEDHSACKYDKVQVYDGGDEMAPFLGKFCGSAIPPELESSGNQLFIEMLTDETNSEAGFNATYESECGGQLYAESSTGFIYSHAYYGDRKYEKSSKCQWEIIADPESNVKLLFTQFSLESEDTCEYDFVAIFDGEKREKKMYGPFCGDIDIETIITESNKAIIEFQTDDTVEQKGFIIEYASSRPVEERKPSKFDSISVAIEKWATNLRVPFYSVVYQNHGNPNQIWNVNDWRDNIITAIDESVKIHGQNPVVVGSSAGCQAVLRAALARAPIIRGLVLFSPGVGLDLNYMERVLPGAVVHLKQGRVVKHPAMDPNLDIRVDLSNLMEFVDNCPLKPNKPISLNCPIRIVHGLKDRLVPFANSLNLLSLLETQHKALTLINDGHFITDETVIHESLDSLWKTISSLY
;
A
#
# COMPACT_ATOMS: atom_id res chain seq x y z
N MET A 1 -2.17 -20.20 4.16
CA MET A 1 -1.81 -19.73 5.52
C MET A 1 -0.37 -19.20 5.52
N GLU A 2 -0.03 -18.31 4.58
CA GLU A 2 1.30 -17.69 4.50
C GLU A 2 1.11 -16.18 4.59
N SER A 3 1.29 -15.64 5.79
CA SER A 3 1.53 -14.22 6.09
C SER A 3 1.23 -13.98 7.59
N PHE A 4 1.93 -14.70 8.47
CA PHE A 4 2.18 -14.16 9.81
C PHE A 4 3.61 -13.63 9.80
N ARG A 5 3.77 -12.30 9.89
CA ARG A 5 5.09 -11.69 10.06
C ARG A 5 5.77 -12.34 11.28
N ILE A 6 6.97 -12.86 11.08
CA ILE A 6 7.81 -13.62 12.04
C ILE A 6 8.08 -12.83 13.35
N ARG A 7 7.83 -11.51 13.40
CA ARG A 7 7.98 -10.67 14.60
C ARG A 7 6.99 -11.00 15.73
N SER A 8 5.81 -11.53 15.43
CA SER A 8 4.73 -11.74 16.42
C SER A 8 4.74 -13.12 17.11
N ILE A 9 5.52 -14.10 16.62
CA ILE A 9 5.45 -15.50 17.08
C ILE A 9 5.73 -15.67 18.59
N PRO A 10 6.73 -14.98 19.20
CA PRO A 10 6.98 -15.13 20.65
C PRO A 10 5.94 -14.40 21.51
N ILE A 11 5.25 -13.38 20.98
CA ILE A 11 4.43 -12.49 21.79
C ILE A 11 3.03 -13.03 22.07
N LEU A 12 2.47 -13.83 21.15
CA LEU A 12 1.16 -14.47 21.37
C LEU A 12 1.22 -15.46 22.55
N PRO A 13 2.21 -16.39 22.61
CA PRO A 13 2.41 -17.23 23.79
C PRO A 13 2.68 -16.45 25.08
N MET A 14 3.45 -15.36 25.04
CA MET A 14 3.67 -14.49 26.21
C MET A 14 2.35 -13.90 26.73
N SER A 15 1.49 -13.43 25.83
CA SER A 15 0.22 -12.78 26.19
C SER A 15 -0.77 -13.78 26.77
N MET A 16 -0.82 -14.99 26.22
CA MET A 16 -1.61 -16.10 26.78
C MET A 16 -1.05 -16.51 28.15
N ASN A 17 0.27 -16.67 28.28
CA ASN A 17 0.92 -16.97 29.58
C ASN A 17 0.63 -15.89 30.63
N HIS A 18 0.54 -14.62 30.24
CA HIS A 18 0.20 -13.53 31.14
C HIS A 18 -1.18 -13.75 31.78
N TRP A 19 -2.20 -14.08 30.99
CA TRP A 19 -3.53 -14.44 31.51
C TRP A 19 -3.49 -15.72 32.38
N GLU A 20 -2.76 -16.75 31.96
CA GLU A 20 -2.61 -18.02 32.71
C GLU A 20 -1.87 -17.87 34.05
N ASN A 21 -1.00 -16.89 34.17
CA ASN A 21 -0.23 -16.65 35.40
C ASN A 21 -1.11 -16.09 36.53
N PHE A 22 -2.09 -15.26 36.17
CA PHE A 22 -2.93 -14.56 37.16
C PHE A 22 -4.34 -15.14 37.30
N THR A 23 -4.76 -16.02 36.40
CA THR A 23 -6.10 -16.62 36.39
C THR A 23 -6.05 -18.14 36.24
N CYS A 24 -7.16 -18.81 36.53
CA CYS A 24 -7.30 -20.25 36.29
C CYS A 24 -7.55 -20.62 34.81
N LEU A 25 -7.55 -19.63 33.91
CA LEU A 25 -7.73 -19.84 32.47
C LEU A 25 -6.53 -20.61 31.90
N SER A 26 -6.80 -21.33 30.80
CA SER A 26 -5.80 -22.13 30.09
C SER A 26 -5.99 -21.99 28.60
N PHE A 27 -4.92 -21.62 27.89
CA PHE A 27 -4.88 -21.63 26.44
C PHE A 27 -4.19 -22.91 25.98
N VAL A 28 -4.89 -23.69 25.17
CA VAL A 28 -4.43 -24.98 24.66
C VAL A 28 -4.30 -24.92 23.14
N PRO A 29 -3.31 -25.61 22.55
CA PRO A 29 -3.22 -25.74 21.10
C PRO A 29 -4.52 -26.29 20.50
N TYR A 30 -4.88 -25.78 19.34
CA TYR A 30 -6.07 -26.25 18.62
C TYR A 30 -5.90 -27.71 18.21
N ASN A 31 -6.93 -28.52 18.46
CA ASN A 31 -7.01 -29.90 17.99
C ASN A 31 -8.37 -30.08 17.29
N PRO A 32 -8.41 -30.28 15.96
CA PRO A 32 -9.66 -30.32 15.20
C PRO A 32 -10.57 -31.49 15.57
N SER A 33 -10.04 -32.56 16.17
CA SER A 33 -10.82 -33.71 16.62
C SER A 33 -11.49 -33.49 17.98
N LEU A 34 -10.97 -32.56 18.80
CA LEU A 34 -11.44 -32.33 20.17
C LEU A 34 -12.14 -30.98 20.35
N HIS A 35 -11.67 -29.95 19.65
CA HIS A 35 -12.09 -28.56 19.85
C HIS A 35 -12.95 -28.10 18.67
N LYS A 36 -14.21 -27.75 18.95
CA LYS A 36 -15.14 -27.18 17.96
C LYS A 36 -15.02 -25.66 17.85
N ASP A 37 -14.67 -25.00 18.96
CA ASP A 37 -14.53 -23.56 19.06
C ASP A 37 -13.08 -23.22 19.37
N TYR A 38 -12.52 -22.24 18.67
CA TYR A 38 -11.10 -21.89 18.78
C TYR A 38 -10.84 -20.47 18.29
N ILE A 39 -9.74 -19.88 18.74
CA ILE A 39 -9.28 -18.57 18.27
C ILE A 39 -8.25 -18.73 17.15
N ILE A 40 -8.28 -17.81 16.19
CA ILE A 40 -7.34 -17.70 15.09
C ILE A 40 -6.78 -16.29 15.10
N PHE A 41 -5.46 -16.16 15.21
CA PHE A 41 -4.81 -14.88 14.98
C PHE A 41 -4.71 -14.63 13.47
N THR A 42 -5.06 -13.43 13.00
CA THR A 42 -4.96 -12.98 11.60
C THR A 42 -4.42 -11.55 11.54
N SER A 43 -4.12 -11.04 10.34
CA SER A 43 -3.90 -9.61 10.09
C SER A 43 -5.03 -9.10 9.20
N ASP A 44 -6.01 -8.41 9.79
CA ASP A 44 -7.22 -7.94 9.11
C ASP A 44 -7.21 -6.40 8.97
N LYS A 45 -8.05 -5.85 8.08
CA LYS A 45 -8.17 -4.41 7.80
C LYS A 45 -8.70 -3.59 8.97
N CYS A 46 -9.23 -4.24 10.03
CA CYS A 46 -9.75 -3.57 11.24
C CYS A 46 -8.65 -3.07 12.20
N GLY A 47 -7.36 -3.33 11.94
CA GLY A 47 -6.27 -2.99 12.87
C GLY A 47 -6.10 -4.03 13.99
N CYS A 48 -6.00 -3.58 15.24
CA CYS A 48 -6.04 -4.47 16.41
C CYS A 48 -7.50 -4.62 16.86
N CYS A 49 -8.11 -5.79 16.61
CA CYS A 49 -9.51 -5.98 16.96
C CYS A 49 -9.82 -7.45 17.29
N SER A 50 -10.79 -7.67 18.17
CA SER A 50 -11.22 -9.01 18.60
C SER A 50 -12.69 -9.02 18.99
N TYR A 51 -13.37 -10.15 18.75
CA TYR A 51 -14.75 -10.32 19.21
C TYR A 51 -14.81 -10.57 20.73
N VAL A 52 -15.86 -10.05 21.38
CA VAL A 52 -16.07 -10.23 22.81
C VAL A 52 -16.72 -11.58 23.11
N GLY A 53 -16.07 -12.37 23.96
CA GLY A 53 -16.53 -13.65 24.47
C GLY A 53 -16.52 -14.77 23.42
N ARG A 54 -17.08 -15.93 23.79
CA ARG A 54 -17.17 -17.11 22.94
C ARG A 54 -18.25 -16.95 21.86
N ARG A 55 -17.85 -16.91 20.59
CA ARG A 55 -18.77 -16.80 19.43
C ARG A 55 -19.18 -18.15 18.82
N GLY A 56 -18.43 -19.22 19.11
CA GLY A 56 -18.59 -20.53 18.50
C GLY A 56 -17.83 -20.65 17.17
N GLY A 57 -17.29 -21.83 16.88
CA GLY A 57 -16.44 -22.05 15.71
C GLY A 57 -15.10 -21.28 15.76
N PRO A 58 -14.46 -21.04 14.59
CA PRO A 58 -13.28 -20.19 14.50
C PRO A 58 -13.62 -18.72 14.79
N GLN A 59 -12.93 -18.14 15.77
CA GLN A 59 -13.05 -16.73 16.14
C GLN A 59 -11.76 -15.99 15.85
N ILE A 60 -11.85 -14.92 15.06
CA ILE A 60 -10.69 -14.17 14.61
C ILE A 60 -10.25 -13.15 15.66
N ILE A 61 -8.94 -13.06 15.85
CA ILE A 61 -8.25 -11.99 16.56
C ILE A 61 -7.32 -11.32 15.55
N SER A 62 -7.61 -10.08 15.17
CA SER A 62 -6.77 -9.32 14.25
C SER A 62 -5.64 -8.64 15.01
N ILE A 63 -4.40 -8.99 14.68
CA ILE A 63 -3.18 -8.32 15.13
C ILE A 63 -2.58 -7.63 13.90
N GLY A 64 -3.09 -6.42 13.59
CA GLY A 64 -2.62 -5.58 12.50
C GLY A 64 -1.19 -5.04 12.69
N ASN A 65 -0.75 -4.19 11.76
CA ASN A 65 0.56 -3.52 11.84
C ASN A 65 0.63 -2.68 13.14
N ASN A 66 1.76 -2.75 13.87
CA ASN A 66 2.01 -2.11 15.18
C ASN A 66 1.20 -2.64 16.39
N CYS A 67 0.44 -3.73 16.22
CA CYS A 67 -0.29 -4.40 17.30
C CYS A 67 0.55 -5.47 18.04
N ASP A 68 1.81 -5.68 17.65
CA ASP A 68 2.72 -6.71 18.17
C ASP A 68 3.40 -6.32 19.49
N LYS A 69 2.72 -5.56 20.35
CA LYS A 69 3.15 -5.23 21.71
C LYS A 69 2.40 -6.08 22.73
N LEU A 70 3.09 -6.53 23.78
CA LEU A 70 2.56 -7.48 24.76
C LEU A 70 1.20 -7.04 25.33
N GLY A 71 1.11 -5.80 25.81
CA GLY A 71 -0.13 -5.31 26.40
C GLY A 71 -1.29 -5.10 25.42
N ILE A 72 -1.01 -4.91 24.13
CA ILE A 72 -2.06 -4.83 23.09
C ILE A 72 -2.64 -6.23 22.87
N VAL A 73 -1.80 -7.25 22.72
CA VAL A 73 -2.30 -8.64 22.55
C VAL A 73 -2.99 -9.13 23.82
N VAL A 74 -2.52 -8.77 25.02
CA VAL A 74 -3.23 -9.06 26.29
C VAL A 74 -4.60 -8.39 26.32
N HIS A 75 -4.75 -7.17 25.79
CA HIS A 75 -6.03 -6.47 25.64
C HIS A 75 -6.97 -7.21 24.67
N GLU A 76 -6.49 -7.59 23.48
CA GLU A 76 -7.30 -8.33 22.50
C GLU A 76 -7.76 -9.70 23.03
N LEU A 77 -6.91 -10.37 23.82
CA LEU A 77 -7.28 -11.58 24.55
C LEU A 77 -8.32 -11.29 25.66
N GLY A 78 -8.32 -10.10 26.25
CA GLY A 78 -9.36 -9.66 27.19
C GLY A 78 -10.75 -9.67 26.55
N HIS A 79 -10.87 -9.24 25.29
CA HIS A 79 -12.12 -9.39 24.54
C HIS A 79 -12.52 -10.86 24.40
N VAL A 80 -11.59 -11.75 24.05
CA VAL A 80 -11.86 -13.21 23.97
C VAL A 80 -12.35 -13.79 25.29
N VAL A 81 -11.74 -13.36 26.41
CA VAL A 81 -12.13 -13.73 27.78
C VAL A 81 -13.53 -13.22 28.13
N GLY A 82 -14.06 -12.25 27.38
CA GLY A 82 -15.42 -11.73 27.53
C GLY A 82 -15.49 -10.32 28.10
N PHE A 83 -14.37 -9.59 28.11
CA PHE A 83 -14.35 -8.21 28.60
C PHE A 83 -14.71 -7.22 27.51
N TRP A 84 -15.52 -6.25 27.90
CA TRP A 84 -15.75 -5.03 27.15
C TRP A 84 -14.81 -3.93 27.64
N HIS A 85 -14.74 -2.81 26.92
CA HIS A 85 -13.95 -1.69 27.39
C HIS A 85 -14.50 -1.09 28.69
N GLU A 86 -13.62 -0.79 29.64
CA GLU A 86 -14.03 -0.36 30.99
C GLU A 86 -14.79 0.98 30.96
N HIS A 87 -14.51 1.84 29.97
CA HIS A 87 -15.22 3.12 29.79
C HIS A 87 -16.62 3.00 29.19
N THR A 88 -17.05 1.84 28.70
CA THR A 88 -18.41 1.65 28.15
C THR A 88 -19.40 1.12 29.19
N ARG A 89 -18.98 0.92 30.44
CA ARG A 89 -19.86 0.45 31.52
C ARG A 89 -21.10 1.34 31.73
N PRO A 90 -22.26 0.77 32.08
CA PRO A 90 -23.47 1.57 32.33
C PRO A 90 -23.31 2.63 33.43
N ASP A 91 -22.45 2.38 34.42
CA ASP A 91 -22.18 3.25 35.57
C ASP A 91 -21.01 4.24 35.38
N ARG A 92 -20.37 4.30 34.18
CA ARG A 92 -19.12 5.07 34.00
C ARG A 92 -19.22 6.57 34.31
N ASP A 93 -20.41 7.19 34.19
CA ASP A 93 -20.60 8.64 34.45
C ASP A 93 -20.32 9.02 35.92
N LEU A 94 -20.28 8.02 36.82
CA LEU A 94 -19.90 8.23 38.21
C LEU A 94 -18.37 8.38 38.38
N PHE A 95 -17.60 7.97 37.37
CA PHE A 95 -16.14 7.76 37.47
C PHE A 95 -15.33 8.57 36.46
N VAL A 96 -15.83 8.77 35.24
CA VAL A 96 -15.18 9.50 34.15
C VAL A 96 -16.17 10.46 33.48
N ASP A 97 -15.65 11.54 32.89
CA ASP A 97 -16.37 12.43 31.99
C ASP A 97 -15.91 12.18 30.55
N ILE A 98 -16.85 12.16 29.60
CA ILE A 98 -16.58 12.01 28.16
C ILE A 98 -16.80 13.36 27.46
N PHE A 99 -15.81 13.82 26.72
CA PHE A 99 -15.88 15.07 25.97
C PHE A 99 -16.19 14.79 24.50
N HIS A 100 -17.48 14.64 24.19
CA HIS A 100 -17.93 14.27 22.84
C HIS A 100 -17.46 15.24 21.76
N ASP A 101 -17.41 16.55 22.06
CA ASP A 101 -16.92 17.55 21.11
C ASP A 101 -15.47 17.30 20.70
N ASN A 102 -14.66 16.66 21.56
CA ASN A 102 -13.24 16.40 21.29
C ASN A 102 -13.00 15.12 20.49
N ILE A 103 -14.03 14.32 20.21
CA ILE A 103 -13.91 13.06 19.48
C ILE A 103 -13.87 13.34 17.96
N GLN A 104 -13.06 12.58 17.22
CA GLN A 104 -13.04 12.60 15.76
C GLN A 104 -14.42 12.27 15.17
N GLU A 105 -14.77 12.92 14.06
CA GLU A 105 -16.07 12.73 13.42
C GLU A 105 -16.26 11.25 13.00
N GLY A 106 -17.37 10.65 13.44
CA GLY A 106 -17.70 9.24 13.17
C GLY A 106 -17.09 8.23 14.14
N GLN A 107 -16.37 8.65 15.18
CA GLN A 107 -15.79 7.76 16.21
C GLN A 107 -16.54 7.77 17.56
N ASP A 108 -17.59 8.57 17.66
CA ASP A 108 -18.43 8.76 18.85
C ASP A 108 -19.05 7.44 19.38
N TYR A 109 -19.40 6.51 18.50
CA TYR A 109 -19.97 5.21 18.86
C TYR A 109 -19.06 4.37 19.80
N ASN A 110 -17.73 4.59 19.78
CA ASN A 110 -16.79 3.88 20.65
C ASN A 110 -16.90 4.27 22.13
N PHE A 111 -17.63 5.35 22.43
CA PHE A 111 -17.80 5.90 23.79
C PHE A 111 -19.21 5.69 24.32
N ASP A 112 -20.07 5.04 23.55
CA ASP A 112 -21.42 4.72 23.94
C ASP A 112 -21.44 3.78 25.14
N LYS A 113 -22.37 4.06 26.08
CA LYS A 113 -22.66 3.13 27.17
C LYS A 113 -23.27 1.86 26.60
N ALA A 114 -22.72 0.72 27.00
CA ALA A 114 -23.43 -0.54 26.82
C ALA A 114 -24.70 -0.56 27.68
N LYS A 115 -25.69 -1.35 27.25
CA LYS A 115 -26.93 -1.50 28.01
C LYS A 115 -26.71 -2.39 29.23
N SER A 116 -27.50 -2.17 30.28
CA SER A 116 -27.41 -2.94 31.54
C SER A 116 -27.67 -4.44 31.41
N GLY A 117 -28.16 -4.91 30.25
CA GLY A 117 -28.31 -6.33 29.92
C GLY A 117 -27.19 -6.90 29.04
N GLU A 118 -26.30 -6.07 28.50
CA GLU A 118 -25.23 -6.46 27.57
C GLU A 118 -23.88 -6.65 28.28
N ILE A 119 -23.64 -5.91 29.38
CA ILE A 119 -22.41 -5.99 30.19
C ILE A 119 -22.75 -6.28 31.65
N ASN A 120 -21.94 -7.13 32.30
CA ASN A 120 -22.01 -7.39 33.74
C ASN A 120 -20.62 -7.31 34.38
N SER A 121 -20.41 -6.31 35.24
CA SER A 121 -19.14 -6.11 35.96
C SER A 121 -18.93 -7.09 37.13
N LEU A 122 -19.85 -8.01 37.39
CA LEU A 122 -19.80 -9.03 38.45
C LEU A 122 -19.61 -8.43 39.86
N GLY A 123 -20.17 -7.23 40.07
CA GLY A 123 -20.04 -6.46 41.31
C GLY A 123 -18.64 -5.91 41.58
N GLU A 124 -17.75 -5.88 40.59
CA GLU A 124 -16.45 -5.20 40.71
C GLU A 124 -16.60 -3.68 40.59
N THR A 125 -15.76 -2.97 41.36
CA THR A 125 -15.65 -1.50 41.29
C THR A 125 -15.06 -1.06 39.95
N TYR A 126 -15.24 0.21 39.58
CA TYR A 126 -14.62 0.79 38.39
C TYR A 126 -13.09 0.72 38.47
N ASP A 127 -12.44 0.22 37.42
CA ASP A 127 -10.99 0.04 37.39
C ASP A 127 -10.29 0.97 36.38
N TYR A 128 -9.86 2.14 36.88
CA TYR A 128 -9.10 3.12 36.08
C TYR A 128 -7.82 2.54 35.47
N TRP A 129 -7.23 1.49 36.06
CA TRP A 129 -5.99 0.88 35.57
C TRP A 129 -6.23 -0.38 34.73
N SER A 130 -7.49 -0.70 34.41
CA SER A 130 -7.84 -1.84 33.55
C SER A 130 -7.10 -1.76 32.22
N ILE A 131 -6.61 -2.90 31.75
CA ILE A 131 -6.02 -3.01 30.41
C ILE A 131 -7.07 -2.75 29.33
N MET A 132 -8.36 -2.89 29.67
CA MET A 132 -9.52 -2.66 28.79
C MET A 132 -9.99 -1.20 28.78
N HIS A 133 -9.31 -0.28 29.47
CA HIS A 133 -9.68 1.14 29.47
C HIS A 133 -8.97 1.89 28.32
N TYR A 134 -9.69 2.79 27.63
CA TYR A 134 -9.08 3.71 26.67
C TYR A 134 -8.15 4.74 27.33
N ALA A 135 -7.22 5.29 26.56
CA ALA A 135 -6.42 6.41 27.01
C ALA A 135 -7.23 7.71 26.98
N ARG A 136 -6.68 8.76 27.60
CA ARG A 136 -7.37 10.04 27.78
C ARG A 136 -7.70 10.76 26.47
N ASP A 137 -6.95 10.46 25.42
CA ASP A 137 -6.88 11.11 24.10
C ASP A 137 -7.26 10.15 22.96
N THR A 138 -7.73 8.93 23.28
CA THR A 138 -8.14 7.97 22.25
C THR A 138 -9.26 8.56 21.39
N PHE A 139 -9.15 8.45 20.06
CA PHE A 139 -10.04 9.06 19.06
C PHE A 139 -10.21 10.58 19.20
N SER A 140 -9.20 11.29 19.75
CA SER A 140 -9.23 12.75 19.85
C SER A 140 -9.01 13.41 18.49
N ARG A 141 -9.75 14.50 18.21
CA ARG A 141 -9.59 15.31 16.99
C ARG A 141 -8.33 16.17 16.98
N ALA A 142 -7.61 16.27 18.10
CA ALA A 142 -6.33 16.98 18.23
C ALA A 142 -5.51 16.46 19.42
N ALA A 143 -4.18 16.41 19.30
CA ALA A 143 -3.26 15.76 20.25
C ALA A 143 -3.31 16.26 21.71
N TYR A 144 -3.85 17.46 21.98
CA TYR A 144 -3.94 18.06 23.32
C TYR A 144 -5.34 18.00 23.96
N LEU A 145 -6.32 17.42 23.27
CA LEU A 145 -7.70 17.34 23.75
C LEU A 145 -7.97 15.98 24.39
N ASP A 146 -8.51 16.01 25.60
CA ASP A 146 -9.01 14.82 26.27
C ASP A 146 -10.38 14.44 25.72
N THR A 147 -10.56 13.17 25.35
CA THR A 147 -11.86 12.54 25.10
C THR A 147 -12.41 11.89 26.37
N ILE A 148 -11.55 11.42 27.27
CA ILE A 148 -11.93 10.81 28.56
C ILE A 148 -11.12 11.42 29.71
N LEU A 149 -11.81 11.84 30.78
CA LEU A 149 -11.16 12.39 31.96
C LEU A 149 -11.73 11.81 33.27
N PRO A 150 -10.89 11.18 34.12
CA PRO A 150 -11.32 10.67 35.43
C PRO A 150 -11.80 11.77 36.36
N LYS A 151 -12.94 11.55 37.04
CA LYS A 151 -13.47 12.51 38.02
C LYS A 151 -12.50 12.73 39.17
N LYS A 152 -12.39 13.98 39.63
CA LYS A 152 -11.44 14.36 40.67
C LYS A 152 -11.87 13.76 42.01
N PRO A 153 -11.10 12.84 42.62
CA PRO A 153 -11.41 12.32 43.94
C PRO A 153 -11.13 13.38 45.02
N SER A 154 -11.69 13.18 46.21
CA SER A 154 -11.49 14.05 47.38
C SER A 154 -10.01 14.23 47.79
N SER A 155 -9.12 13.37 47.32
CA SER A 155 -7.66 13.41 47.53
C SER A 155 -6.91 14.38 46.60
N GLY A 156 -7.59 14.99 45.62
CA GLY A 156 -7.04 16.06 44.77
C GLY A 156 -6.28 15.62 43.52
N VAL A 157 -5.86 14.35 43.41
CA VAL A 157 -5.10 13.82 42.25
C VAL A 157 -5.99 12.90 41.42
N ARG A 158 -6.10 13.16 40.11
CA ARG A 158 -6.87 12.30 39.19
C ARG A 158 -6.15 10.96 38.96
N PRO A 159 -6.86 9.82 38.98
CA PRO A 159 -6.30 8.53 38.60
C PRO A 159 -5.74 8.55 37.17
N LYS A 160 -4.70 7.74 36.90
CA LYS A 160 -4.21 7.50 35.53
C LYS A 160 -5.05 6.43 34.86
N ILE A 161 -5.28 6.56 33.54
CA ILE A 161 -6.06 5.64 32.70
C ILE A 161 -5.28 5.26 31.43
N GLY A 162 -5.71 4.21 30.71
CA GLY A 162 -5.22 3.89 29.37
C GLY A 162 -3.92 3.08 29.28
N GLN A 163 -3.52 2.39 30.36
CA GLN A 163 -2.29 1.60 30.36
C GLN A 163 -2.33 0.43 29.36
N ARG A 164 -1.17 0.05 28.82
CA ARG A 164 -0.98 -1.07 27.88
C ARG A 164 0.21 -1.95 28.29
N LEU A 165 0.35 -2.20 29.59
CA LEU A 165 1.49 -2.93 30.16
C LEU A 165 1.11 -4.33 30.65
N HIS A 166 0.08 -4.45 31.48
CA HIS A 166 -0.31 -5.73 32.09
C HIS A 166 -1.74 -5.70 32.65
N LEU A 167 -2.32 -6.87 32.93
CA LEU A 167 -3.59 -6.97 33.67
C LEU A 167 -3.55 -6.23 35.01
N SER A 168 -4.61 -5.50 35.32
CA SER A 168 -4.81 -4.85 36.61
C SER A 168 -5.31 -5.86 37.66
N LYS A 169 -5.35 -5.44 38.93
CA LYS A 169 -5.99 -6.26 39.99
C LYS A 169 -7.50 -6.41 39.76
N GLY A 170 -8.18 -5.45 39.13
CA GLY A 170 -9.60 -5.55 38.81
C GLY A 170 -9.85 -6.53 37.68
N ASP A 171 -9.05 -6.47 36.60
CA ASP A 171 -9.12 -7.41 35.46
C ASP A 171 -9.01 -8.86 35.96
N ILE A 172 -8.02 -9.13 36.83
CA ILE A 172 -7.79 -10.47 37.39
C ILE A 172 -8.96 -10.95 38.25
N ARG A 173 -9.50 -10.09 39.14
CA ARG A 173 -10.64 -10.47 40.00
C ARG A 173 -11.90 -10.71 39.18
N GLN A 174 -12.17 -9.86 38.19
CA GLN A 174 -13.34 -10.00 37.33
C GLN A 174 -13.27 -11.30 36.51
N ALA A 175 -12.11 -11.63 35.95
CA ALA A 175 -11.91 -12.87 35.19
C ALA A 175 -12.07 -14.10 36.10
N ASN A 176 -11.48 -14.06 37.29
CA ASN A 176 -11.60 -15.15 38.27
C ASN A 176 -13.05 -15.35 38.73
N LYS A 177 -13.86 -14.29 38.87
CA LYS A 177 -15.29 -14.40 39.14
C LYS A 177 -16.07 -14.96 37.95
N LEU A 178 -15.80 -14.45 36.74
CA LEU A 178 -16.48 -14.83 35.51
C LEU A 178 -16.34 -16.33 35.24
N TYR A 179 -15.13 -16.87 35.46
CA TYR A 179 -14.81 -18.28 35.25
C TYR A 179 -14.85 -19.14 36.51
N SER A 180 -15.34 -18.60 37.64
CA SER A 180 -15.45 -19.32 38.92
C SER A 180 -14.13 -19.99 39.37
N CYS A 181 -13.03 -19.25 39.24
CA CYS A 181 -11.71 -19.76 39.56
C CYS A 181 -11.58 -20.15 41.05
N PRO A 182 -10.86 -21.24 41.38
CA PRO A 182 -10.63 -21.64 42.76
C PRO A 182 -9.89 -20.56 43.55
N ALA A 183 -10.28 -20.35 44.80
CA ALA A 183 -9.63 -19.38 45.69
C ALA A 183 -8.13 -19.68 45.94
N CYS A 184 -7.73 -20.95 45.78
CA CYS A 184 -6.35 -21.41 45.87
C CYS A 184 -5.92 -21.98 44.52
N PHE A 185 -5.36 -21.13 43.67
CA PHE A 185 -4.84 -21.49 42.36
C PHE A 185 -3.48 -20.82 42.13
N GLN A 186 -2.50 -21.54 41.59
CA GLN A 186 -1.22 -20.96 41.20
C GLN A 186 -0.62 -21.67 40.00
N THR A 187 -0.13 -20.87 39.04
CA THR A 187 0.66 -21.36 37.91
C THR A 187 2.14 -21.12 38.16
N TYR A 188 2.98 -22.10 37.83
CA TYR A 188 4.43 -22.02 37.88
C TYR A 188 5.02 -22.17 36.48
N PHE A 189 5.87 -21.21 36.08
CA PHE A 189 6.64 -21.23 34.83
C PHE A 189 8.15 -21.37 35.05
N GLY A 190 8.60 -21.34 36.31
CA GLY A 190 10.02 -21.38 36.67
C GLY A 190 10.64 -22.79 36.61
N PRO A 191 11.98 -22.89 36.58
CA PRO A 191 12.70 -24.17 36.50
C PRO A 191 12.63 -25.00 37.79
N PHE A 192 12.20 -24.40 38.89
CA PHE A 192 11.92 -25.06 40.16
C PHE A 192 10.86 -24.27 40.93
N GLY A 193 10.20 -24.91 41.88
CA GLY A 193 9.26 -24.24 42.76
C GLY A 193 8.70 -25.17 43.83
N GLU A 194 7.95 -24.59 44.76
CA GLU A 194 7.39 -25.28 45.92
C GLU A 194 5.87 -25.14 45.94
N LEU A 195 5.16 -26.25 46.07
CA LEU A 195 3.71 -26.27 46.16
C LEU A 195 3.29 -25.90 47.60
N GLN A 196 2.75 -24.68 47.76
CA GLN A 196 2.33 -24.12 49.05
C GLN A 196 0.81 -24.04 49.18
N ILE A 197 0.29 -24.36 50.38
CA ILE A 197 -1.13 -24.30 50.70
C ILE A 197 -1.44 -23.05 51.51
N SER A 198 -2.38 -22.22 51.06
CA SER A 198 -2.86 -21.06 51.82
C SER A 198 -3.70 -21.46 53.04
N PRO A 199 -3.58 -20.76 54.20
CA PRO A 199 -4.11 -21.20 55.50
C PRO A 199 -5.65 -21.31 55.62
N ASN A 200 -6.43 -20.95 54.60
CA ASN A 200 -7.89 -21.01 54.60
C ASN A 200 -8.47 -21.83 53.43
N SER A 201 -7.64 -22.60 52.73
CA SER A 201 -8.03 -23.27 51.49
C SER A 201 -8.26 -24.76 51.69
N THR A 202 -9.47 -25.23 51.42
CA THR A 202 -9.84 -26.65 51.45
C THR A 202 -9.75 -27.31 50.06
N HIS A 203 -9.57 -26.52 49.00
CA HIS A 203 -9.43 -27.00 47.64
C HIS A 203 -8.40 -26.13 46.92
N CYS A 204 -7.29 -26.73 46.48
CA CYS A 204 -6.22 -26.04 45.79
C CYS A 204 -5.89 -26.72 44.47
N PHE A 205 -5.46 -25.90 43.52
CA PHE A 205 -4.99 -26.32 42.22
C PHE A 205 -3.63 -25.68 41.93
N TRP A 206 -2.70 -26.46 41.42
CA TRP A 206 -1.43 -25.96 40.92
C TRP A 206 -1.23 -26.41 39.49
N ARG A 207 -0.78 -25.48 38.65
CA ARG A 207 -0.36 -25.75 37.28
C ARG A 207 1.14 -25.54 37.20
N ILE A 208 1.87 -26.51 36.69
CA ILE A 208 3.30 -26.35 36.37
C ILE A 208 3.42 -26.43 34.86
N ARG A 209 3.99 -25.40 34.22
CA ARG A 209 4.20 -25.34 32.78
C ARG A 209 5.70 -25.17 32.51
N ALA A 210 6.26 -26.09 31.72
CA ALA A 210 7.63 -26.04 31.23
C ALA A 210 7.64 -25.77 29.71
N SER A 211 8.80 -25.44 29.15
CA SER A 211 8.93 -25.25 27.70
C SER A 211 8.73 -26.58 26.97
N ALA A 212 8.21 -26.54 25.74
CA ALA A 212 7.94 -27.75 24.96
C ALA A 212 9.23 -28.56 24.72
N GLY A 213 9.20 -29.86 25.03
CA GLY A 213 10.40 -30.72 25.01
C GLY A 213 11.17 -30.81 26.32
N GLU A 214 10.71 -30.12 27.37
CA GLU A 214 11.16 -30.33 28.76
C GLU A 214 10.18 -31.24 29.52
N HIS A 215 10.68 -31.95 30.54
CA HIS A 215 9.86 -32.74 31.46
C HIS A 215 9.96 -32.23 32.89
N ILE A 216 8.89 -32.40 33.66
CA ILE A 216 8.74 -31.93 35.02
C ILE A 216 8.93 -33.10 35.98
N VAL A 217 9.88 -32.96 36.89
CA VAL A 217 10.09 -33.89 38.00
C VAL A 217 9.49 -33.27 39.25
N LEU A 218 8.32 -33.76 39.65
CA LEU A 218 7.61 -33.36 40.86
C LEU A 218 7.90 -34.35 41.99
N ASN A 219 8.08 -33.81 43.18
CA ASN A 219 8.36 -34.56 44.38
C ASN A 219 7.43 -34.09 45.50
N ILE A 220 6.48 -34.94 45.87
CA ILE A 220 5.32 -34.56 46.70
C ILE A 220 5.24 -35.40 47.98
N SER A 221 4.75 -34.81 49.07
CA SER A 221 4.53 -35.45 50.37
C SER A 221 3.06 -35.32 50.78
N THR A 222 2.47 -36.41 51.27
CA THR A 222 1.10 -36.40 51.82
C THR A 222 1.08 -36.58 53.34
N LEU A 223 2.24 -36.43 54.02
CA LEU A 223 2.36 -36.61 55.46
C LEU A 223 1.44 -35.66 56.26
N LEU A 224 1.22 -34.46 55.75
CA LEU A 224 0.39 -33.42 56.37
C LEU A 224 -1.11 -33.53 56.04
N ILE A 225 -1.48 -34.47 55.16
CA ILE A 225 -2.87 -34.68 54.74
C ILE A 225 -3.50 -35.71 55.68
N PRO A 226 -4.64 -35.41 56.33
CA PRO A 226 -5.34 -36.39 57.16
C PRO A 226 -5.68 -37.66 56.38
N GLN A 227 -5.53 -38.83 57.00
CA GLN A 227 -5.96 -40.07 56.36
C GLN A 227 -7.46 -40.07 56.11
N SER A 228 -7.87 -40.49 54.91
CA SER A 228 -9.28 -40.64 54.56
C SER A 228 -9.86 -41.89 55.23
N SER A 229 -11.11 -41.83 55.68
CA SER A 229 -11.83 -42.97 56.29
C SER A 229 -12.27 -44.05 55.28
N ARG A 230 -12.09 -43.81 53.98
CA ARG A 230 -12.41 -44.71 52.87
C ARG A 230 -11.14 -45.08 52.08
N SER A 231 -11.23 -46.09 51.21
CA SER A 231 -10.17 -46.40 50.22
C SER A 231 -9.81 -45.14 49.45
N CYS A 232 -8.50 -44.90 49.23
CA CYS A 232 -8.03 -43.65 48.63
C CYS A 232 -8.64 -43.40 47.23
N VAL A 233 -8.92 -44.48 46.49
CA VAL A 233 -9.59 -44.43 45.19
C VAL A 233 -10.99 -43.82 45.28
N SER A 234 -11.75 -44.12 46.34
CA SER A 234 -13.14 -43.68 46.54
C SER A 234 -13.31 -42.55 47.58
N ALA A 235 -12.21 -42.00 48.08
CA ALA A 235 -12.21 -40.93 49.06
C ALA A 235 -12.82 -39.63 48.47
N PRO A 236 -13.86 -39.03 49.07
CA PRO A 236 -14.45 -37.79 48.56
C PRO A 236 -13.63 -36.52 48.88
N SER A 237 -12.71 -36.61 49.85
CA SER A 237 -11.85 -35.55 50.37
C SER A 237 -10.55 -36.14 50.96
N ASN A 238 -9.59 -35.28 51.29
CA ASN A 238 -8.25 -35.58 51.80
C ASN A 238 -7.36 -36.35 50.80
N PHE A 239 -7.22 -35.78 49.60
CA PHE A 239 -6.45 -36.38 48.51
C PHE A 239 -5.68 -35.37 47.68
N ILE A 240 -4.70 -35.88 46.92
CA ILE A 240 -4.04 -35.20 45.80
C ILE A 240 -4.17 -36.04 44.52
N ILE A 241 -4.49 -35.41 43.40
CA ILE A 241 -4.46 -35.98 42.05
C ILE A 241 -3.42 -35.23 41.22
N ILE A 242 -2.64 -35.97 40.43
CA ILE A 242 -1.62 -35.42 39.53
C ILE A 242 -1.94 -35.91 38.11
N SER A 243 -2.25 -34.97 37.24
CA SER A 243 -2.62 -35.21 35.84
C SER A 243 -1.57 -34.64 34.90
N ASP A 244 -1.26 -35.38 33.83
CA ASP A 244 -0.36 -34.95 32.76
C ASP A 244 -1.14 -34.13 31.75
N GLY A 245 -0.84 -32.84 31.64
CA GLY A 245 -1.56 -31.92 30.77
C GLY A 245 -2.12 -30.72 31.52
N VAL A 246 -3.09 -30.04 30.89
CA VAL A 246 -3.52 -28.67 31.26
C VAL A 246 -4.85 -28.66 32.04
N SER A 247 -5.48 -29.81 32.22
CA SER A 247 -6.74 -29.94 32.97
C SER A 247 -6.74 -31.15 33.91
N THR A 248 -7.59 -31.12 34.92
CA THR A 248 -7.81 -32.23 35.86
C THR A 248 -8.42 -33.48 35.21
N GLY A 249 -9.05 -33.32 34.03
CA GLY A 249 -9.55 -34.43 33.19
C GLY A 249 -8.49 -35.04 32.28
N SER A 250 -7.26 -34.54 32.29
CA SER A 250 -6.15 -35.11 31.52
C SER A 250 -5.68 -36.43 32.14
N SER A 251 -4.93 -37.23 31.36
CA SER A 251 -4.45 -38.55 31.77
C SER A 251 -3.77 -38.49 33.14
N ILE A 252 -4.31 -39.23 34.09
CA ILE A 252 -3.77 -39.30 35.44
C ILE A 252 -2.43 -40.07 35.38
N ILE A 253 -1.32 -39.42 35.79
CA ILE A 253 0.02 -40.05 35.74
C ILE A 253 0.14 -41.16 36.78
N ARG A 254 -0.55 -41.00 37.92
CA ARG A 254 -0.56 -41.92 39.06
C ARG A 254 -1.91 -41.90 39.76
N GLU A 255 -2.33 -43.03 40.32
CA GLU A 255 -3.55 -43.10 41.15
C GLU A 255 -3.59 -42.02 42.25
N LYS A 256 -4.82 -41.68 42.66
CA LYS A 256 -5.13 -40.72 43.72
C LYS A 256 -4.28 -40.97 44.99
N LEU A 257 -3.64 -39.93 45.51
CA LEU A 257 -2.75 -40.00 46.67
C LEU A 257 -3.48 -39.51 47.94
N CYS A 258 -3.39 -40.26 49.05
CA CYS A 258 -3.99 -39.91 50.34
C CYS A 258 -2.94 -39.90 51.47
N GLY A 259 -3.32 -39.46 52.66
CA GLY A 259 -2.43 -39.22 53.80
C GLY A 259 -1.51 -40.37 54.20
N GLY A 260 -0.27 -40.05 54.59
CA GLY A 260 0.71 -40.99 55.15
C GLY A 260 1.90 -41.34 54.26
N ILE A 261 2.05 -40.73 53.07
CA ILE A 261 3.20 -40.95 52.19
C ILE A 261 4.25 -39.88 52.48
N GLN A 262 5.42 -40.31 52.92
CA GLN A 262 6.53 -39.41 53.27
C GLN A 262 7.02 -38.63 52.04
N GLN A 263 7.22 -39.30 50.89
CA GLN A 263 7.69 -38.67 49.67
C GLN A 263 7.39 -39.53 48.43
N LYS A 264 6.93 -38.92 47.33
CA LYS A 264 6.65 -39.57 46.05
C LYS A 264 7.19 -38.73 44.90
N MET A 265 8.03 -39.35 44.07
CA MET A 265 8.53 -38.74 42.84
C MET A 265 7.62 -39.09 41.66
N VAL A 266 7.30 -38.09 40.86
CA VAL A 266 6.50 -38.16 39.63
C VAL A 266 7.25 -37.43 38.52
N VAL A 267 7.38 -38.07 37.37
CA VAL A 267 7.97 -37.48 36.17
C VAL A 267 6.86 -37.35 35.14
N SER A 268 6.69 -36.16 34.58
CA SER A 268 5.69 -35.91 33.53
C SER A 268 6.12 -36.52 32.19
N LEU A 269 5.14 -36.93 31.40
CA LEU A 269 5.28 -37.34 30.01
C LEU A 269 5.09 -36.15 29.06
N SER A 270 4.43 -35.08 29.52
CA SER A 270 4.32 -33.80 28.82
C SER A 270 5.14 -32.70 29.51
N ASN A 271 5.09 -31.49 28.96
CA ASN A 271 5.66 -30.29 29.55
C ASN A 271 4.70 -29.56 30.52
N THR A 272 3.54 -30.15 30.85
CA THR A 272 2.57 -29.52 31.77
C THR A 272 2.06 -30.52 32.80
N LEU A 273 1.97 -30.10 34.06
CA LEU A 273 1.33 -30.85 35.14
C LEU A 273 0.21 -30.05 35.78
N MET A 274 -0.93 -30.71 36.00
CA MET A 274 -2.00 -30.20 36.85
C MET A 274 -2.08 -31.01 38.13
N ILE A 275 -2.05 -30.34 39.27
CA ILE A 275 -2.19 -30.93 40.59
C ILE A 275 -3.45 -30.39 41.25
N GLU A 276 -4.35 -31.28 41.66
CA GLU A 276 -5.54 -30.94 42.44
C GLU A 276 -5.43 -31.54 43.84
N MET A 277 -5.71 -30.73 44.86
CA MET A 277 -5.80 -31.17 46.24
C MET A 277 -7.14 -30.77 46.84
N LYS A 278 -7.82 -31.73 47.48
CA LYS A 278 -9.06 -31.48 48.22
C LYS A 278 -8.95 -31.99 49.65
N LEU A 279 -9.31 -31.15 50.62
CA LEU A 279 -9.24 -31.39 52.06
C LEU A 279 -10.62 -31.20 52.70
N GLU A 280 -10.87 -31.92 53.79
CA GLU A 280 -12.08 -31.79 54.59
C GLU A 280 -11.99 -30.64 55.62
N LYS A 281 -10.78 -30.35 56.10
CA LYS A 281 -10.47 -29.25 57.02
C LYS A 281 -9.24 -28.49 56.54
N THR A 282 -9.17 -27.20 56.85
CA THR A 282 -8.01 -26.36 56.56
C THR A 282 -6.80 -26.84 57.37
N ILE A 283 -5.61 -26.74 56.77
CA ILE A 283 -4.33 -27.01 57.42
C ILE A 283 -3.46 -25.75 57.45
N PRO A 284 -2.53 -25.60 58.41
CA PRO A 284 -1.61 -24.47 58.46
C PRO A 284 -0.79 -24.34 57.17
N LEU A 285 -0.29 -23.13 56.87
CA LEU A 285 0.59 -22.87 55.73
C LEU A 285 1.72 -23.92 55.71
N SER A 286 1.73 -24.74 54.67
CA SER A 286 2.63 -25.89 54.56
C SER A 286 3.06 -26.11 53.11
N ILE A 287 4.30 -26.53 52.92
CA ILE A 287 4.84 -26.98 51.64
C ILE A 287 4.52 -28.47 51.50
N ILE A 288 3.81 -28.84 50.43
CA ILE A 288 3.44 -30.24 50.17
C ILE A 288 4.27 -30.89 49.08
N GLY A 289 5.11 -30.15 48.36
CA GLY A 289 6.00 -30.72 47.37
C GLY A 289 6.89 -29.68 46.71
N ASN A 290 7.91 -30.14 46.01
CA ASN A 290 8.78 -29.33 45.17
C ASN A 290 8.89 -29.94 43.78
N PHE A 291 9.13 -29.12 42.77
CA PHE A 291 9.34 -29.59 41.41
C PHE A 291 10.62 -28.99 40.82
N LYS A 292 11.16 -29.68 39.81
CA LYS A 292 12.22 -29.18 38.93
C LYS A 292 11.90 -29.51 37.48
N VAL A 293 12.28 -28.62 36.58
CA VAL A 293 12.17 -28.78 35.13
C VAL A 293 13.52 -29.23 34.57
N GLN A 294 13.54 -30.19 33.67
CA GLN A 294 14.75 -30.68 33.01
C GLN A 294 14.56 -30.64 31.48
N CYS A 295 15.58 -30.14 30.77
CA CYS A 295 15.59 -30.09 29.31
C CYS A 295 16.26 -31.32 28.69
N GLY A 296 15.78 -31.75 27.51
CA GLY A 296 16.33 -32.88 26.76
C GLY A 296 15.68 -34.23 27.06
N GLY A 297 15.84 -35.19 26.15
CA GLY A 297 15.20 -36.51 26.23
C GLY A 297 14.97 -37.14 24.86
N THR A 298 14.34 -38.33 24.83
CA THR A 298 13.96 -39.02 23.59
C THR A 298 12.49 -38.80 23.28
N ILE A 299 12.20 -38.27 22.10
CA ILE A 299 10.85 -37.97 21.61
C ILE A 299 10.49 -39.00 20.53
N ARG A 300 9.47 -39.80 20.79
CA ARG A 300 8.90 -40.79 19.85
C ARG A 300 7.51 -40.31 19.43
N SER A 301 7.46 -39.39 18.49
CA SER A 301 6.21 -38.81 18.01
C SER A 301 6.31 -38.50 16.52
N GLU A 302 5.21 -38.67 15.80
CA GLU A 302 5.13 -38.30 14.38
C GLU A 302 5.05 -36.79 14.21
N ASN A 303 4.64 -36.02 15.20
CA ASN A 303 4.72 -34.57 15.18
C ASN A 303 4.92 -34.00 16.59
N GLY A 304 5.39 -32.77 16.68
CA GLY A 304 5.61 -32.12 17.96
C GLY A 304 6.36 -30.81 17.84
N THR A 305 6.57 -30.19 19.00
CA THR A 305 7.28 -28.91 19.10
C THR A 305 8.41 -29.03 20.11
N ILE A 306 9.52 -28.35 19.81
CA ILE A 306 10.68 -28.24 20.70
C ILE A 306 10.98 -26.77 20.89
N GLN A 307 11.15 -26.38 22.14
CA GLN A 307 11.49 -25.02 22.52
C GLN A 307 12.77 -25.02 23.33
N SER A 308 13.53 -23.93 23.24
CA SER A 308 14.64 -23.69 24.16
C SER A 308 14.14 -23.60 25.60
N PRO A 309 14.98 -23.90 26.60
CA PRO A 309 14.61 -23.78 28.00
C PRO A 309 14.09 -22.36 28.32
N ARG A 310 12.97 -22.29 29.04
CA ARG A 310 12.25 -21.05 29.42
C ARG A 310 11.65 -20.24 28.27
N PHE A 311 11.60 -20.75 27.03
CA PHE A 311 10.92 -20.05 25.94
C PHE A 311 9.49 -19.66 26.36
N PRO A 312 9.03 -18.42 26.11
CA PRO A 312 9.66 -17.37 25.29
C PRO A 312 10.57 -16.39 26.05
N GLU A 313 10.87 -16.66 27.33
CA GLU A 313 11.85 -15.92 28.12
C GLU A 313 13.29 -16.27 27.70
N PHE A 314 14.26 -15.55 28.28
CA PHE A 314 15.67 -15.76 27.99
C PHE A 314 16.15 -17.13 28.51
N TYR A 315 16.83 -17.91 27.65
CA TYR A 315 17.39 -19.21 28.06
C TYR A 315 18.48 -19.04 29.12
N PRO A 316 18.71 -20.02 30.01
CA PRO A 316 19.77 -19.91 31.03
C PRO A 316 21.19 -19.99 30.44
N PRO A 317 22.20 -19.32 31.05
CA PRO A 317 23.61 -19.52 30.69
C PRO A 317 24.06 -20.96 30.94
N GLU A 318 25.07 -21.41 30.19
CA GLU A 318 25.70 -22.75 30.33
C GLU A 318 24.73 -23.94 30.16
N SER A 319 23.60 -23.74 29.46
CA SER A 319 22.62 -24.78 29.23
C SER A 319 23.09 -25.76 28.18
N LYS A 320 22.99 -27.07 28.47
CA LYS A 320 23.27 -28.14 27.52
C LYS A 320 22.07 -29.09 27.44
N CYS A 321 21.28 -28.94 26.38
CA CYS A 321 20.08 -29.74 26.15
C CYS A 321 20.25 -30.60 24.91
N ILE A 322 19.86 -31.87 25.00
CA ILE A 322 19.97 -32.84 23.90
C ILE A 322 18.60 -33.52 23.72
N TRP A 323 18.03 -33.37 22.53
CA TRP A 323 16.79 -34.05 22.14
C TRP A 323 17.08 -35.06 21.04
N ASN A 324 16.57 -36.28 21.19
CA ASN A 324 16.63 -37.32 20.17
C ASN A 324 15.21 -37.58 19.68
N ILE A 325 14.92 -37.24 18.42
CA ILE A 325 13.63 -37.50 17.77
C ILE A 325 13.77 -38.75 16.91
N SER A 326 12.85 -39.70 17.05
CA SER A 326 12.79 -40.89 16.19
C SER A 326 11.38 -41.07 15.64
N VAL A 327 11.25 -41.20 14.32
CA VAL A 327 10.01 -41.35 13.53
C VAL A 327 10.05 -42.67 12.74
N GLU A 328 9.02 -43.07 12.01
CA GLU A 328 9.05 -44.22 11.08
C GLU A 328 9.29 -43.74 9.62
N LYS A 329 9.95 -44.56 8.77
CA LYS A 329 10.81 -44.20 7.60
C LYS A 329 10.31 -43.17 6.55
N ASN A 330 11.29 -42.34 6.10
CA ASN A 330 11.44 -41.43 4.93
C ASN A 330 11.15 -39.92 5.13
N PHE A 331 12.15 -39.07 4.90
CA PHE A 331 12.18 -37.58 4.96
C PHE A 331 13.30 -37.10 3.95
N LEU A 332 13.48 -35.81 3.55
CA LEU A 332 14.64 -35.24 2.73
C LEU A 332 14.80 -33.66 2.68
N LEU A 333 15.92 -32.97 3.11
CA LEU A 333 16.46 -31.60 2.70
C LEU A 333 17.64 -30.92 3.52
N GLU A 334 18.33 -29.94 2.87
CA GLU A 334 19.76 -29.47 2.90
C GLU A 334 20.25 -28.24 3.80
N ALA A 335 21.55 -27.84 3.68
CA ALA A 335 22.40 -27.10 4.68
C ALA A 335 23.37 -25.97 4.16
N HIS A 336 23.77 -24.97 5.00
CA HIS A 336 25.12 -24.30 5.03
C HIS A 336 25.44 -23.40 6.29
N LYS A 337 26.73 -23.02 6.45
CA LYS A 337 27.61 -22.56 7.59
C LYS A 337 27.66 -21.05 7.96
N ASP A 338 28.21 -20.56 9.09
CA ASP A 338 29.02 -21.08 10.22
C ASP A 338 28.67 -20.28 11.51
N CYS A 339 28.53 -20.96 12.66
CA CYS A 339 27.99 -20.39 13.91
C CYS A 339 28.80 -20.78 15.16
N SER A 340 29.56 -19.83 15.71
CA SER A 340 30.66 -20.10 16.67
C SER A 340 30.39 -19.78 18.15
N TYR A 341 29.20 -19.29 18.52
CA TYR A 341 28.84 -18.91 19.92
C TYR A 341 27.63 -19.73 20.41
N ASP A 342 26.57 -19.11 20.96
CA ASP A 342 25.29 -19.77 21.24
C ASP A 342 24.76 -20.45 19.97
N ASN A 343 24.65 -21.77 20.00
CA ASN A 343 24.26 -22.52 18.81
C ASN A 343 23.29 -23.67 19.07
N LEU A 344 22.43 -23.88 18.08
CA LEU A 344 21.63 -25.09 17.92
C LEU A 344 22.25 -25.91 16.78
N LYS A 345 22.66 -27.14 17.07
CA LYS A 345 23.13 -28.12 16.08
C LYS A 345 22.07 -29.17 15.83
N ILE A 346 21.81 -29.46 14.56
CA ILE A 346 20.88 -30.51 14.14
C ILE A 346 21.69 -31.57 13.41
N TYR A 347 21.58 -32.83 13.84
CA TYR A 347 22.24 -33.97 13.24
C TYR A 347 21.21 -34.99 12.74
N GLU A 348 21.49 -35.57 11.59
CA GLU A 348 20.87 -36.81 11.10
C GLU A 348 21.64 -38.01 11.67
N VAL A 349 20.93 -39.00 12.21
CA VAL A 349 21.51 -40.18 12.87
C VAL A 349 21.19 -41.45 12.08
N GLU A 350 22.20 -42.12 11.53
CA GLU A 350 22.03 -43.34 10.74
C GLU A 350 21.88 -44.57 11.66
N GLU A 351 20.91 -45.45 11.38
CA GLU A 351 20.52 -46.56 12.29
C GLU A 351 21.60 -47.63 12.51
N ASP A 352 22.59 -47.76 11.60
CA ASP A 352 23.58 -48.86 11.60
C ASP A 352 25.05 -48.44 11.76
N THR A 353 25.32 -47.14 11.92
CA THR A 353 26.68 -46.66 12.27
C THR A 353 26.56 -45.56 13.31
N SER A 354 27.51 -45.45 14.25
CA SER A 354 27.54 -44.30 15.17
C SER A 354 27.85 -42.96 14.48
N ALA A 355 27.76 -42.89 13.14
CA ALA A 355 28.03 -41.72 12.34
C ALA A 355 26.86 -40.72 12.46
N GLN A 356 27.19 -39.49 12.80
CA GLN A 356 26.25 -38.37 12.90
C GLN A 356 26.56 -37.39 11.78
N LYS A 357 25.61 -37.16 10.87
CA LYS A 357 25.75 -36.18 9.79
C LYS A 357 25.16 -34.85 10.26
N LEU A 358 25.99 -33.81 10.37
CA LEU A 358 25.54 -32.46 10.76
C LEU A 358 24.72 -31.85 9.61
N LEU A 359 23.44 -31.57 9.84
CA LEU A 359 22.55 -30.90 8.89
C LEU A 359 22.66 -29.38 8.97
N GLY A 360 23.05 -28.82 10.11
CA GLY A 360 23.25 -27.37 10.24
C GLY A 360 23.62 -26.92 11.64
N THR A 361 24.23 -25.75 11.74
CA THR A 361 24.50 -25.04 13.02
C THR A 361 23.90 -23.64 12.94
N PHE A 362 23.05 -23.30 13.90
CA PHE A 362 22.24 -22.07 13.87
C PHE A 362 22.57 -21.15 15.05
N CYS A 363 22.65 -19.85 14.77
CA CYS A 363 22.87 -18.76 15.72
C CYS A 363 22.32 -17.45 15.12
N GLY A 364 22.01 -16.45 15.94
CA GLY A 364 21.49 -15.14 15.47
C GLY A 364 19.99 -15.12 15.13
N GLN A 365 19.57 -14.18 14.26
CA GLN A 365 18.17 -13.90 13.87
C GLN A 365 17.79 -14.37 12.44
N ASN A 366 18.54 -15.29 11.85
CA ASN A 366 18.29 -15.76 10.48
C ASN A 366 17.03 -16.68 10.42
N TYR A 367 16.08 -16.41 9.51
CA TYR A 367 14.86 -17.21 9.22
C TYR A 367 14.50 -17.12 7.71
N PRO A 368 13.80 -18.08 7.06
CA PRO A 368 13.43 -19.46 7.43
C PRO A 368 14.11 -20.52 6.53
N VAL A 369 14.54 -21.65 7.10
CA VAL A 369 15.01 -22.84 6.35
C VAL A 369 14.32 -24.08 6.92
N ILE A 370 13.74 -24.90 6.05
CA ILE A 370 13.11 -26.18 6.41
C ILE A 370 14.15 -27.27 6.19
N PHE A 371 14.34 -28.14 7.20
CA PHE A 371 15.32 -29.23 7.15
C PHE A 371 14.64 -30.56 6.90
N SER A 372 15.35 -31.50 6.29
CA SER A 372 14.93 -32.89 6.38
C SER A 372 16.04 -33.94 6.25
N THR A 373 15.82 -35.11 6.84
CA THR A 373 16.79 -36.22 6.89
C THR A 373 16.72 -37.05 5.63
N ASN A 374 17.80 -37.29 4.90
CA ASN A 374 17.74 -37.93 3.57
C ASN A 374 17.79 -39.48 3.60
N VAL A 375 18.23 -40.06 4.72
CA VAL A 375 18.64 -41.47 4.82
C VAL A 375 18.09 -42.13 6.08
N SER A 376 17.83 -41.36 7.13
CA SER A 376 17.34 -41.87 8.41
C SER A 376 15.98 -41.30 8.83
N ASN A 377 15.39 -41.96 9.80
CA ASN A 377 14.19 -41.58 10.53
C ASN A 377 14.52 -40.97 11.91
N GLN A 378 15.79 -40.64 12.16
CA GLN A 378 16.28 -40.18 13.46
C GLN A 378 17.00 -38.83 13.36
N LEU A 379 16.58 -37.90 14.20
CA LEU A 379 17.15 -36.57 14.33
C LEU A 379 17.69 -36.36 15.75
N ARG A 380 18.84 -35.71 15.85
CA ARG A 380 19.41 -35.28 17.12
C ARG A 380 19.59 -33.76 17.13
N LEU A 381 18.98 -33.10 18.11
CA LEU A 381 19.14 -31.68 18.33
C LEU A 381 20.01 -31.45 19.57
N GLN A 382 21.01 -30.59 19.43
CA GLN A 382 21.90 -30.21 20.51
C GLN A 382 21.92 -28.70 20.64
N PHE A 383 21.40 -28.19 21.75
CA PHE A 383 21.51 -26.79 22.13
C PHE A 383 22.64 -26.61 23.14
N SER A 384 23.44 -25.56 22.95
CA SER A 384 24.50 -25.18 23.89
C SER A 384 24.55 -23.66 24.00
N SER A 385 24.46 -23.15 25.24
CA SER A 385 24.72 -21.74 25.56
C SER A 385 25.99 -21.58 26.39
N ASP A 386 26.62 -20.41 26.30
CA ASP A 386 27.77 -20.05 27.12
C ASP A 386 27.37 -19.11 28.29
N ALA A 387 28.36 -18.53 28.98
CA ALA A 387 28.15 -17.59 30.08
C ALA A 387 27.92 -16.13 29.62
N SER A 388 27.79 -15.87 28.31
CA SER A 388 27.71 -14.53 27.70
C SER A 388 26.28 -13.96 27.68
N ILE A 389 25.83 -13.30 26.60
CA ILE A 389 24.54 -12.60 26.52
C ILE A 389 23.43 -13.57 26.07
N GLN A 390 22.45 -13.82 26.93
CA GLN A 390 21.30 -14.67 26.59
C GLN A 390 20.30 -13.94 25.66
N LYS A 391 19.51 -14.70 24.90
CA LYS A 391 18.35 -14.23 24.10
C LYS A 391 17.10 -15.07 24.36
N ARG A 392 15.96 -14.71 23.74
CA ARG A 392 14.64 -15.36 23.92
C ARG A 392 14.55 -16.82 23.43
N GLY A 393 15.61 -17.33 22.81
CA GLY A 393 15.72 -18.72 22.39
C GLY A 393 14.96 -19.06 21.10
N PHE A 394 14.54 -20.32 20.95
CA PHE A 394 13.97 -20.85 19.71
C PHE A 394 12.68 -21.64 19.94
N HIS A 395 11.87 -21.71 18.89
CA HIS A 395 10.71 -22.59 18.77
C HIS A 395 10.80 -23.32 17.43
N LEU A 396 10.77 -24.65 17.49
CA LEU A 396 10.85 -25.54 16.34
C LEU A 396 9.61 -26.43 16.32
N GLU A 397 9.05 -26.61 15.14
CA GLU A 397 8.01 -27.60 14.88
C GLU A 397 8.61 -28.73 14.05
N PHE A 398 8.28 -29.97 14.37
CA PHE A 398 8.64 -31.13 13.58
C PHE A 398 7.39 -31.97 13.31
N PHE A 399 7.33 -32.59 12.14
CA PHE A 399 6.29 -33.53 11.80
C PHE A 399 6.81 -34.53 10.77
N LYS A 400 6.16 -35.69 10.71
CA LYS A 400 6.35 -36.76 9.76
C LYS A 400 5.68 -36.31 8.48
N GLU A 401 6.50 -36.13 7.46
CA GLU A 401 6.03 -35.79 6.14
C GLU A 401 5.83 -37.07 5.33
N ILE A 402 4.65 -37.21 4.72
CA ILE A 402 4.33 -38.34 3.83
C ILE A 402 4.31 -37.77 2.42
N ASP A 403 5.17 -38.25 1.54
CA ASP A 403 5.12 -37.87 0.13
C ASP A 403 3.95 -38.60 -0.55
N GLU A 404 2.73 -38.05 -0.46
CA GLU A 404 1.54 -38.73 -0.96
C GLU A 404 1.58 -38.91 -2.48
N CYS A 405 2.34 -38.05 -3.18
CA CYS A 405 2.59 -38.14 -4.62
C CYS A 405 3.45 -39.34 -5.00
N LYS A 406 4.45 -39.71 -4.20
CA LYS A 406 5.25 -40.93 -4.45
C LYS A 406 4.55 -42.21 -4.02
N LEU A 407 3.68 -42.13 -3.02
CA LEU A 407 2.94 -43.29 -2.51
C LEU A 407 1.63 -43.54 -3.27
N ASP A 408 1.32 -42.74 -4.28
CA ASP A 408 0.07 -42.81 -5.06
C ASP A 408 -1.18 -42.72 -4.15
N MET A 409 -1.05 -42.02 -3.02
CA MET A 409 -2.08 -41.83 -2.00
C MET A 409 -2.80 -40.49 -2.17
N HIS A 410 -2.94 -40.03 -3.41
CA HIS A 410 -3.56 -38.76 -3.76
C HIS A 410 -4.77 -38.94 -4.68
N ASN A 411 -5.77 -38.09 -4.50
CA ASN A 411 -6.96 -38.02 -5.37
C ASN A 411 -6.89 -36.88 -6.39
N CYS A 412 -5.68 -36.51 -6.83
CA CYS A 412 -5.50 -35.51 -7.88
C CYS A 412 -5.87 -36.07 -9.25
N ASP A 413 -6.67 -35.31 -9.98
CA ASP A 413 -7.12 -35.67 -11.33
C ASP A 413 -5.97 -35.64 -12.36
N GLN A 414 -4.97 -34.77 -12.17
CA GLN A 414 -3.87 -34.60 -13.12
C GLN A 414 -2.49 -34.63 -12.47
N ILE A 415 -2.10 -33.58 -11.75
CA ILE A 415 -0.76 -33.45 -11.16
C ILE A 415 -0.90 -33.44 -9.64
N CYS A 416 -0.16 -34.30 -8.97
CA CYS A 416 0.05 -34.23 -7.53
C CYS A 416 1.34 -33.48 -7.23
N VAL A 417 1.27 -32.45 -6.39
CA VAL A 417 2.44 -31.75 -5.88
C VAL A 417 2.48 -31.90 -4.38
N ASN A 418 3.54 -32.56 -3.89
CA ASN A 418 3.72 -32.79 -2.46
C ASN A 418 3.92 -31.46 -1.75
N SER A 419 3.28 -31.29 -0.60
CA SER A 419 3.33 -30.08 0.21
C SER A 419 3.52 -30.44 1.68
N LEU A 420 3.91 -29.50 2.53
CA LEU A 420 4.18 -29.83 3.93
C LEU A 420 2.89 -30.23 4.66
N GLY A 421 2.84 -31.48 5.10
CA GLY A 421 1.74 -32.13 5.81
C GLY A 421 0.58 -32.57 4.93
N SER A 422 0.70 -32.49 3.58
CA SER A 422 -0.36 -32.86 2.64
C SER A 422 0.12 -32.86 1.18
N TYR A 423 -0.78 -33.04 0.23
CA TYR A 423 -0.51 -32.77 -1.19
C TYR A 423 -1.51 -31.77 -1.73
N LYS A 424 -1.09 -30.97 -2.71
CA LYS A 424 -1.99 -30.14 -3.51
C LYS A 424 -2.12 -30.72 -4.92
N CYS A 425 -3.29 -30.58 -5.50
CA CYS A 425 -3.50 -30.95 -6.88
C CYS A 425 -3.25 -29.75 -7.79
N GLU A 426 -2.50 -29.97 -8.84
CA GLU A 426 -2.33 -29.04 -9.94
C GLU A 426 -2.88 -29.65 -11.21
N CYS A 427 -3.16 -28.81 -12.19
CA CYS A 427 -3.68 -29.22 -13.48
C CYS A 427 -2.64 -28.93 -14.55
N TYR A 428 -2.64 -29.74 -15.61
CA TYR A 428 -1.92 -29.46 -16.84
C TYR A 428 -2.38 -28.12 -17.43
N ASN A 429 -1.48 -27.43 -18.12
CA ASN A 429 -1.75 -26.13 -18.75
C ASN A 429 -3.03 -26.19 -19.62
N GLY A 430 -3.99 -25.28 -19.37
CA GLY A 430 -5.30 -25.25 -20.03
C GLY A 430 -6.48 -25.78 -19.20
N PHE A 431 -6.22 -26.22 -17.97
CA PHE A 431 -7.23 -26.65 -17.01
C PHE A 431 -7.05 -25.89 -15.69
N SER A 432 -8.14 -25.57 -14.99
CA SER A 432 -8.13 -24.99 -13.64
C SER A 432 -8.71 -25.96 -12.63
N LEU A 433 -8.19 -25.93 -11.42
CA LEU A 433 -8.63 -26.79 -10.34
C LEU A 433 -10.00 -26.32 -9.86
N LYS A 434 -10.99 -27.22 -9.84
CA LYS A 434 -12.34 -26.94 -9.34
C LYS A 434 -12.31 -26.56 -7.87
N SER A 435 -13.43 -26.02 -7.38
CA SER A 435 -13.64 -25.69 -5.96
C SER A 435 -13.50 -26.89 -5.00
N ASP A 436 -13.48 -28.12 -5.52
CA ASP A 436 -13.20 -29.33 -4.74
C ASP A 436 -11.70 -29.54 -4.45
N GLY A 437 -10.82 -28.72 -5.05
CA GLY A 437 -9.37 -28.77 -4.86
C GLY A 437 -8.70 -30.02 -5.44
N ARG A 438 -9.40 -30.79 -6.29
CA ARG A 438 -8.94 -32.11 -6.76
C ARG A 438 -9.14 -32.34 -8.26
N THR A 439 -10.26 -31.90 -8.81
CA THR A 439 -10.62 -32.14 -10.21
C THR A 439 -10.26 -30.97 -11.11
N CYS A 440 -9.85 -31.25 -12.34
CA CYS A 440 -9.37 -30.24 -13.28
C CYS A 440 -10.43 -29.96 -14.36
N GLU A 441 -10.89 -28.71 -14.46
CA GLU A 441 -11.85 -28.25 -15.46
C GLU A 441 -11.20 -27.43 -16.56
N ARG A 442 -11.53 -27.72 -17.82
CA ARG A 442 -11.10 -26.88 -18.96
C ARG A 442 -11.77 -25.52 -18.85
N THR A 443 -10.98 -24.48 -18.60
CA THR A 443 -11.47 -23.11 -18.42
C THR A 443 -10.62 -22.10 -19.19
N CYS A 444 -9.29 -22.10 -19.03
CA CYS A 444 -8.38 -21.19 -19.73
C CYS A 444 -6.89 -21.57 -19.59
N GLY A 445 -6.04 -21.14 -20.54
CA GLY A 445 -4.61 -21.46 -20.57
C GLY A 445 -4.19 -22.40 -21.71
N GLY A 446 -2.91 -22.74 -21.80
CA GLY A 446 -2.37 -23.69 -22.79
C GLY A 446 -0.88 -23.55 -23.06
N ILE A 447 -0.32 -24.47 -23.83
CA ILE A 447 1.05 -24.38 -24.36
C ILE A 447 0.97 -23.97 -25.82
N PHE A 448 1.67 -22.90 -26.18
CA PHE A 448 1.82 -22.49 -27.56
C PHE A 448 3.23 -22.82 -28.06
N THR A 449 3.30 -23.58 -29.14
CA THR A 449 4.54 -23.97 -29.82
C THR A 449 4.66 -23.40 -31.22
N ALA A 450 3.69 -22.57 -31.64
CA ALA A 450 3.73 -21.89 -32.92
C ALA A 450 4.61 -20.64 -32.83
N ASP A 451 5.18 -20.22 -33.97
CA ASP A 451 6.04 -19.02 -34.01
C ASP A 451 5.23 -17.72 -33.88
N SER A 452 3.92 -17.76 -33.95
CA SER A 452 3.06 -16.64 -33.60
C SER A 452 1.67 -17.12 -33.22
N ALA A 453 1.04 -16.44 -32.27
CA ALA A 453 -0.37 -16.59 -31.98
C ALA A 453 -0.92 -15.37 -31.22
N ASN A 454 -2.23 -15.32 -31.10
CA ASN A 454 -2.92 -14.41 -30.19
C ASN A 454 -3.77 -15.21 -29.20
N PHE A 455 -3.96 -14.63 -28.01
CA PHE A 455 -4.90 -15.12 -27.02
C PHE A 455 -5.38 -13.98 -26.13
N SER A 456 -6.47 -14.21 -25.41
CA SER A 456 -7.07 -13.23 -24.51
C SER A 456 -7.39 -13.84 -23.16
N SER A 457 -7.65 -12.97 -22.18
CA SER A 457 -8.30 -13.38 -20.94
C SER A 457 -9.67 -14.01 -21.24
N PRO A 458 -10.16 -14.90 -20.36
CA PRO A 458 -11.50 -15.48 -20.50
C PRO A 458 -12.57 -14.41 -20.60
N ASN A 459 -13.59 -14.67 -21.42
CA ASN A 459 -14.74 -13.81 -21.69
C ASN A 459 -14.44 -12.48 -22.41
N PHE A 460 -13.18 -12.12 -22.66
CA PHE A 460 -12.82 -10.89 -23.39
C PHE A 460 -13.61 -10.78 -24.71
N PRO A 461 -14.24 -9.62 -25.02
CA PRO A 461 -14.11 -8.31 -24.37
C PRO A 461 -15.03 -8.08 -23.15
N SER A 462 -15.83 -9.07 -22.76
CA SER A 462 -16.61 -9.01 -21.53
C SER A 462 -15.74 -9.30 -20.31
N ASN A 463 -16.27 -8.97 -19.13
CA ASN A 463 -15.50 -9.11 -17.90
C ASN A 463 -15.08 -10.57 -17.63
N TYR A 464 -13.83 -10.75 -17.20
CA TYR A 464 -13.33 -12.07 -16.77
C TYR A 464 -14.02 -12.51 -15.47
N SER A 465 -14.17 -13.81 -15.25
CA SER A 465 -14.77 -14.32 -14.01
C SER A 465 -13.86 -14.13 -12.78
N SER A 466 -14.46 -13.99 -11.60
CA SER A 466 -13.75 -14.06 -10.31
C SER A 466 -13.13 -15.45 -10.04
N ASN A 467 -12.07 -15.49 -9.22
CA ASN A 467 -11.31 -16.67 -8.80
C ASN A 467 -10.67 -17.48 -9.94
N LEU A 468 -10.28 -16.82 -11.04
CA LEU A 468 -9.60 -17.48 -12.14
C LEU A 468 -8.10 -17.65 -11.86
N ARG A 469 -7.55 -18.75 -12.37
CA ARG A 469 -6.10 -18.94 -12.48
C ARG A 469 -5.79 -19.53 -13.85
N CYS A 470 -5.44 -18.68 -14.80
CA CYS A 470 -5.10 -19.08 -16.16
C CYS A 470 -3.57 -19.08 -16.34
N MET A 471 -3.04 -20.08 -17.03
CA MET A 471 -1.60 -20.20 -17.29
C MET A 471 -1.34 -20.49 -18.76
N TRP A 472 -0.49 -19.67 -19.37
CA TRP A 472 0.00 -19.87 -20.73
C TRP A 472 1.52 -20.01 -20.72
N GLU A 473 2.02 -20.99 -21.46
CA GLU A 473 3.45 -21.17 -21.73
C GLU A 473 3.66 -21.06 -23.24
N ILE A 474 4.52 -20.15 -23.66
CA ILE A 474 4.99 -20.06 -25.03
C ILE A 474 6.36 -20.73 -25.04
N ALA A 475 6.50 -21.81 -25.82
CA ALA A 475 7.73 -22.58 -25.93
C ALA A 475 8.03 -22.83 -27.40
N VAL A 476 8.96 -22.04 -27.94
CA VAL A 476 9.39 -22.08 -29.34
C VAL A 476 10.80 -22.67 -29.45
N ASP A 477 11.30 -22.86 -30.67
CA ASP A 477 12.60 -23.49 -30.91
C ASP A 477 13.75 -22.78 -30.18
N GLU A 478 14.79 -23.54 -29.78
CA GLU A 478 15.89 -23.10 -28.89
C GLU A 478 16.71 -21.90 -29.39
N TYR A 479 16.55 -21.52 -30.66
CA TYR A 479 17.24 -20.39 -31.28
C TYR A 479 16.34 -19.17 -31.48
N HIS A 480 15.10 -19.18 -31.00
CA HIS A 480 14.15 -18.09 -31.16
C HIS A 480 14.00 -17.27 -29.87
N GLN A 481 13.67 -15.99 -30.03
CA GLN A 481 13.32 -15.07 -28.96
C GLN A 481 11.89 -14.56 -29.16
N ILE A 482 11.15 -14.41 -28.06
CA ILE A 482 9.72 -14.11 -28.09
C ILE A 482 9.52 -12.60 -27.88
N PHE A 483 8.82 -11.98 -28.82
CA PHE A 483 8.34 -10.61 -28.74
C PHE A 483 6.84 -10.63 -28.44
N LEU A 484 6.44 -9.90 -27.40
CA LEU A 484 5.08 -9.92 -26.88
C LEU A 484 4.48 -8.51 -26.90
N GLU A 485 3.29 -8.39 -27.46
CA GLU A 485 2.49 -7.18 -27.51
C GLU A 485 1.20 -7.43 -26.70
N ILE A 486 0.85 -6.46 -25.85
CA ILE A 486 -0.40 -6.47 -25.08
C ILE A 486 -1.22 -5.25 -25.51
N PRO A 487 -2.11 -5.39 -26.51
CA PRO A 487 -2.88 -4.27 -27.06
C PRO A 487 -3.88 -3.68 -26.08
N HIS A 488 -4.43 -4.51 -25.20
CA HIS A 488 -5.43 -4.12 -24.22
C HIS A 488 -5.11 -4.75 -22.87
N LEU A 489 -5.12 -3.97 -21.79
CA LEU A 489 -4.99 -4.46 -20.42
C LEU A 489 -5.80 -3.60 -19.45
N GLU A 490 -6.83 -4.21 -18.87
CA GLU A 490 -7.67 -3.65 -17.83
C GLU A 490 -8.01 -4.73 -16.80
N ILE A 491 -7.25 -4.73 -15.70
CA ILE A 491 -7.32 -5.71 -14.62
C ILE A 491 -7.52 -4.96 -13.30
N GLU A 492 -8.27 -5.51 -12.35
CA GLU A 492 -8.44 -4.89 -11.03
C GLU A 492 -7.10 -4.63 -10.33
N GLY A 493 -6.97 -3.46 -9.71
CA GLY A 493 -5.83 -3.11 -8.87
C GLY A 493 -5.08 -1.84 -9.29
N MET A 494 -4.29 -1.31 -8.36
CA MET A 494 -3.42 -0.17 -8.60
C MET A 494 -2.06 -0.64 -9.14
N LYS A 495 -1.57 0.04 -10.19
CA LYS A 495 -0.32 -0.31 -10.90
C LYS A 495 0.92 -0.47 -10.00
N SER A 496 0.90 0.13 -8.81
CA SER A 496 2.00 0.12 -7.84
C SER A 496 2.12 -1.18 -7.02
N GLU A 497 1.02 -1.91 -6.82
CA GLU A 497 0.98 -3.02 -5.86
C GLU A 497 0.46 -4.33 -6.47
N CYS A 498 -0.48 -4.26 -7.41
CA CYS A 498 -1.11 -5.43 -8.05
C CYS A 498 -1.52 -6.54 -7.08
N ALA A 499 -2.04 -6.13 -5.91
CA ALA A 499 -2.34 -7.00 -4.78
C ALA A 499 -3.63 -7.82 -4.95
N TYR A 500 -4.54 -7.39 -5.83
CA TYR A 500 -5.80 -8.05 -6.16
C TYR A 500 -5.58 -8.94 -7.39
N ASP A 501 -6.14 -8.56 -8.53
CA ASP A 501 -5.98 -9.26 -9.79
C ASP A 501 -4.69 -8.85 -10.50
N PHE A 502 -4.05 -9.79 -11.19
CA PHE A 502 -2.82 -9.48 -11.90
C PHE A 502 -2.49 -10.48 -13.01
N LEU A 503 -1.78 -9.96 -14.01
CA LEU A 503 -1.07 -10.74 -15.03
C LEU A 503 0.43 -10.76 -14.67
N HIS A 504 0.93 -11.93 -14.30
CA HIS A 504 2.35 -12.16 -14.04
C HIS A 504 3.03 -12.76 -15.28
N ILE A 505 4.16 -12.17 -15.68
CA ILE A 505 4.94 -12.57 -16.85
C ILE A 505 6.39 -12.79 -16.40
N SER A 506 6.94 -13.96 -16.72
CA SER A 506 8.29 -14.38 -16.33
C SER A 506 9.21 -14.52 -17.55
N HIS A 507 10.52 -14.46 -17.32
CA HIS A 507 11.57 -14.49 -18.35
C HIS A 507 11.56 -13.28 -19.31
N ILE A 508 11.44 -12.06 -18.77
CA ILE A 508 11.45 -10.77 -19.52
C ILE A 508 12.80 -10.05 -19.42
N ALA A 509 13.28 -9.50 -20.55
CA ALA A 509 14.53 -8.75 -20.63
C ALA A 509 14.42 -7.36 -19.97
N GLY A 510 15.50 -6.89 -19.33
CA GLY A 510 15.58 -5.56 -18.71
C GLY A 510 15.05 -5.44 -17.27
N ARG A 511 14.78 -6.56 -16.58
CA ARG A 511 14.32 -6.58 -15.16
C ARG A 511 15.30 -7.37 -14.28
N ARG A 512 15.57 -6.90 -13.04
CA ARG A 512 16.59 -7.48 -12.13
C ARG A 512 16.41 -8.98 -11.85
N ASN A 513 15.18 -9.50 -11.93
CA ASN A 513 14.84 -10.92 -11.73
C ASN A 513 14.12 -11.57 -12.94
N GLY A 514 13.98 -10.85 -14.06
CA GLY A 514 13.27 -11.36 -15.24
C GLY A 514 11.74 -11.51 -15.08
N GLU A 515 11.14 -10.96 -14.02
CA GLU A 515 9.71 -11.06 -13.72
C GLU A 515 9.00 -9.70 -13.82
N LEU A 516 7.72 -9.70 -14.20
CA LEU A 516 6.86 -8.53 -14.32
C LEU A 516 5.43 -8.86 -13.89
N ARG A 517 4.82 -7.99 -13.07
CA ARG A 517 3.42 -8.12 -12.64
C ARG A 517 2.63 -6.89 -13.09
N LEU A 518 1.52 -7.11 -13.77
CA LEU A 518 0.69 -6.07 -14.39
C LEU A 518 -0.74 -6.11 -13.85
N CYS A 519 -1.30 -4.95 -13.55
CA CYS A 519 -2.69 -4.74 -13.12
C CYS A 519 -3.08 -3.27 -13.37
N GLY A 520 -4.36 -2.91 -13.21
CA GLY A 520 -4.88 -1.59 -13.54
C GLY A 520 -5.23 -1.44 -15.01
N SER A 521 -5.44 -0.20 -15.46
CA SER A 521 -5.82 0.12 -16.85
C SER A 521 -4.67 0.77 -17.62
N TYR A 522 -4.41 0.32 -18.84
CA TYR A 522 -3.39 0.87 -19.74
C TYR A 522 -4.06 1.40 -21.01
N THR A 523 -3.79 2.68 -21.32
CA THR A 523 -4.32 3.36 -22.51
C THR A 523 -3.45 3.14 -23.76
N GLU A 524 -2.21 2.68 -23.57
CA GLU A 524 -1.25 2.41 -24.65
C GLU A 524 -0.82 0.93 -24.61
N PRO A 525 -0.55 0.32 -25.78
CA PRO A 525 -0.12 -1.07 -25.87
C PRO A 525 1.27 -1.28 -25.25
N LEU A 526 1.44 -2.40 -24.54
CA LEU A 526 2.73 -2.76 -23.93
C LEU A 526 3.53 -3.68 -24.86
N PHE A 527 4.81 -3.38 -25.03
CA PHE A 527 5.75 -4.21 -25.81
C PHE A 527 6.84 -4.78 -24.90
N LEU A 528 6.96 -6.10 -24.89
CA LEU A 528 7.85 -6.87 -24.02
C LEU A 528 8.69 -7.85 -24.84
N LYS A 529 9.89 -8.16 -24.36
CA LYS A 529 10.84 -9.07 -25.01
C LYS A 529 11.31 -10.13 -24.01
N SER A 530 11.29 -11.41 -24.41
CA SER A 530 11.75 -12.51 -23.56
C SER A 530 13.28 -12.56 -23.46
N ILE A 531 13.82 -13.17 -22.41
CA ILE A 531 15.26 -13.52 -22.33
C ILE A 531 15.58 -14.89 -22.93
N SER A 532 14.56 -15.73 -23.13
CA SER A 532 14.68 -17.13 -23.59
C SER A 532 13.64 -17.47 -24.66
N ASN A 533 13.79 -18.64 -25.28
CA ASN A 533 12.79 -19.26 -26.18
C ASN A 533 11.53 -19.77 -25.45
N ARG A 534 11.46 -19.53 -24.13
CA ARG A 534 10.30 -19.83 -23.29
C ARG A 534 9.85 -18.57 -22.57
N LEU A 535 8.54 -18.39 -22.51
CA LEU A 535 7.88 -17.30 -21.78
C LEU A 535 6.62 -17.84 -21.09
N LYS A 536 6.43 -17.50 -19.81
CA LYS A 536 5.28 -17.98 -19.03
C LYS A 536 4.47 -16.81 -18.49
N LEU A 537 3.17 -16.86 -18.76
CA LEU A 537 2.16 -15.89 -18.33
C LEU A 537 1.16 -16.55 -17.39
N VAL A 538 0.88 -15.92 -16.25
CA VAL A 538 -0.08 -16.38 -15.24
C VAL A 538 -1.03 -15.25 -14.93
N PHE A 539 -2.31 -15.43 -15.27
CA PHE A 539 -3.37 -14.50 -14.87
C PHE A 539 -4.10 -15.07 -13.65
N GLN A 540 -4.25 -14.25 -12.61
CA GLN A 540 -4.96 -14.62 -11.40
C GLN A 540 -5.95 -13.52 -11.02
N SER A 541 -7.21 -13.90 -10.81
CA SER A 541 -8.24 -13.03 -10.24
C SER A 541 -8.71 -13.53 -8.88
N ASP A 542 -9.13 -12.62 -8.02
CA ASP A 542 -9.69 -12.91 -6.70
C ASP A 542 -11.24 -12.96 -6.73
N ALA A 543 -11.87 -12.98 -5.55
CA ALA A 543 -13.33 -13.07 -5.44
C ALA A 543 -14.06 -11.74 -5.68
N SER A 544 -13.34 -10.68 -6.06
CA SER A 544 -13.84 -9.30 -6.14
C SER A 544 -13.91 -8.76 -7.59
N MET A 545 -13.68 -7.46 -7.81
CA MET A 545 -14.22 -6.74 -8.96
C MET A 545 -13.67 -7.22 -10.31
N GLU A 546 -14.57 -7.66 -11.18
CA GLU A 546 -14.21 -8.06 -12.53
C GLU A 546 -14.00 -6.84 -13.47
N ARG A 547 -13.09 -6.98 -14.43
CA ARG A 547 -12.78 -5.98 -15.49
C ARG A 547 -12.70 -6.66 -16.86
N SER A 548 -12.56 -5.88 -17.93
CA SER A 548 -12.58 -6.40 -19.31
C SER A 548 -11.42 -7.38 -19.61
N GLY A 549 -10.31 -7.30 -18.89
CA GLY A 549 -9.19 -8.25 -18.97
C GLY A 549 -8.10 -7.81 -19.94
N PHE A 550 -7.56 -8.72 -20.75
CA PHE A 550 -6.43 -8.41 -21.63
C PHE A 550 -6.40 -9.21 -22.92
N THR A 551 -5.67 -8.70 -23.91
CA THR A 551 -5.31 -9.41 -25.14
C THR A 551 -3.80 -9.46 -25.28
N VAL A 552 -3.28 -10.55 -25.83
CA VAL A 552 -1.85 -10.78 -26.06
C VAL A 552 -1.66 -11.27 -27.47
N ASN A 553 -0.73 -10.63 -28.18
CA ASN A 553 -0.15 -11.13 -29.42
C ASN A 553 1.31 -11.46 -29.14
N TYR A 554 1.82 -12.58 -29.66
CA TYR A 554 3.25 -12.82 -29.65
C TYR A 554 3.74 -13.29 -31.01
N VAL A 555 5.01 -12.97 -31.27
CA VAL A 555 5.77 -13.46 -32.41
C VAL A 555 7.13 -13.91 -31.89
N ALA A 556 7.50 -15.14 -32.21
CA ALA A 556 8.83 -15.67 -32.04
C ALA A 556 9.63 -15.39 -33.31
N ASP A 557 10.83 -14.89 -33.12
CA ASP A 557 11.74 -14.57 -34.20
C ASP A 557 13.10 -15.19 -33.92
N LEU A 558 13.82 -15.53 -34.98
CA LEU A 558 15.15 -16.14 -34.86
C LEU A 558 16.04 -15.16 -34.08
N ASN A 559 16.74 -15.64 -33.06
CA ASN A 559 17.70 -14.85 -32.31
C ASN A 559 19.08 -15.00 -32.94
N GLU A 560 19.38 -14.19 -33.94
CA GLU A 560 20.68 -14.26 -34.62
C GLU A 560 21.84 -13.96 -33.65
N CYS A 561 21.60 -13.18 -32.60
CA CYS A 561 22.59 -12.87 -31.57
C CYS A 561 23.02 -14.09 -30.74
N ALA A 562 22.19 -15.14 -30.66
CA ALA A 562 22.52 -16.35 -29.92
C ALA A 562 23.68 -17.14 -30.56
N LYS A 563 23.97 -16.91 -31.85
CA LYS A 563 25.02 -17.59 -32.60
C LYS A 563 26.14 -16.62 -32.95
N GLU A 564 27.32 -16.81 -32.36
CA GLU A 564 28.53 -15.99 -32.60
C GLU A 564 28.28 -14.47 -32.54
N ASN A 565 27.36 -14.03 -31.66
CA ASN A 565 26.96 -12.63 -31.49
C ASN A 565 26.47 -11.98 -32.81
N ALA A 566 25.91 -12.78 -33.73
CA ALA A 566 25.56 -12.37 -35.09
C ALA A 566 26.69 -11.66 -35.86
N GLY A 567 27.95 -11.89 -35.50
CA GLY A 567 29.10 -11.18 -36.08
C GLY A 567 29.29 -9.74 -35.57
N CYS A 568 28.52 -9.28 -34.59
CA CYS A 568 28.73 -8.01 -33.91
C CYS A 568 30.03 -8.05 -33.09
N SER A 569 30.84 -7.00 -33.22
CA SER A 569 32.10 -6.86 -32.48
C SER A 569 31.92 -6.70 -30.97
N HIS A 570 30.79 -6.16 -30.52
CA HIS A 570 30.52 -5.90 -29.10
C HIS A 570 29.10 -6.31 -28.70
N ILE A 571 28.11 -5.45 -28.91
CA ILE A 571 26.74 -5.68 -28.44
C ILE A 571 25.88 -6.08 -29.64
N CYS A 572 25.17 -7.21 -29.55
CA CYS A 572 24.15 -7.60 -30.53
C CYS A 572 22.77 -7.50 -29.89
N GLU A 573 21.83 -6.92 -30.61
CA GLU A 573 20.43 -6.85 -30.20
C GLU A 573 19.47 -7.40 -31.23
N ASN A 574 18.73 -8.43 -30.83
CA ASN A 574 17.66 -8.97 -31.65
C ASN A 574 16.50 -7.98 -31.81
N LYS A 575 16.03 -7.82 -33.04
CA LYS A 575 14.80 -7.12 -33.41
C LYS A 575 13.85 -8.12 -34.07
N LEU A 576 12.62 -7.71 -34.37
CA LEU A 576 11.70 -8.58 -35.09
C LEU A 576 12.14 -8.71 -36.56
N GLY A 577 12.51 -9.93 -36.97
CA GLY A 577 12.94 -10.27 -38.34
C GLY A 577 14.35 -9.80 -38.68
N SER A 578 15.15 -9.40 -37.70
CA SER A 578 16.54 -8.92 -37.89
C SER A 578 17.27 -8.76 -36.55
N TYR A 579 18.54 -8.37 -36.60
CA TYR A 579 19.30 -7.92 -35.43
C TYR A 579 20.05 -6.62 -35.76
N GLU A 580 20.37 -5.85 -34.74
CA GLU A 580 21.24 -4.67 -34.85
C GLU A 580 22.44 -4.82 -33.92
N CYS A 581 23.64 -4.49 -34.42
CA CYS A 581 24.81 -4.36 -33.56
C CYS A 581 24.80 -2.97 -32.91
N ARG A 582 25.07 -2.92 -31.61
CA ARG A 582 25.31 -1.68 -30.87
C ARG A 582 26.74 -1.64 -30.36
N CYS A 583 27.18 -0.43 -30.04
CA CYS A 583 28.54 -0.17 -29.60
C CYS A 583 28.56 0.35 -28.16
N PRO A 584 29.56 -0.05 -27.36
CA PRO A 584 29.80 0.53 -26.04
C PRO A 584 30.10 2.03 -26.13
N SER A 585 29.96 2.73 -25.01
CA SER A 585 30.32 4.13 -24.86
C SER A 585 31.72 4.43 -25.43
N GLY A 586 31.83 5.35 -26.41
CA GLY A 586 33.09 5.72 -27.09
C GLY A 586 33.28 5.11 -28.48
N PHE A 587 32.35 4.24 -28.91
CA PHE A 587 32.41 3.62 -30.22
C PHE A 587 31.11 3.85 -31.00
N THR A 588 31.23 4.08 -32.30
CA THR A 588 30.11 4.11 -33.25
C THR A 588 30.13 2.88 -34.13
N LEU A 589 28.96 2.47 -34.58
CA LEU A 589 28.84 1.35 -35.50
C LEU A 589 29.40 1.73 -36.87
N ALA A 590 30.40 0.99 -37.35
CA ALA A 590 31.04 1.20 -38.63
C ALA A 590 30.05 0.98 -39.79
N GLU A 591 30.40 1.43 -41.00
CA GLU A 591 29.56 1.28 -42.20
C GLU A 591 29.15 -0.18 -42.48
N ASN A 592 29.97 -1.15 -42.07
CA ASN A 592 29.65 -2.58 -42.20
C ASN A 592 28.57 -3.07 -41.22
N ARG A 593 28.08 -2.20 -40.32
CA ARG A 593 27.04 -2.44 -39.31
C ARG A 593 27.33 -3.56 -38.31
N HIS A 594 28.59 -4.00 -38.22
CA HIS A 594 29.00 -5.11 -37.36
C HIS A 594 30.20 -4.75 -36.47
N LYS A 595 31.13 -3.93 -36.96
CA LYS A 595 32.28 -3.49 -36.19
C LYS A 595 31.98 -2.17 -35.51
N CYS A 596 32.36 -2.05 -34.25
CA CYS A 596 32.42 -0.79 -33.54
C CYS A 596 33.77 -0.17 -33.86
N VAL A 597 33.72 1.00 -34.48
CA VAL A 597 34.88 1.86 -34.71
C VAL A 597 34.80 3.01 -33.73
N GLU A 598 35.92 3.60 -33.37
CA GLU A 598 35.93 4.81 -32.54
C GLU A 598 34.94 5.84 -33.10
N GLY A 599 33.96 6.17 -32.27
CA GLY A 599 32.87 7.06 -32.61
C GLY A 599 32.97 8.37 -31.86
N GLY A 600 32.22 9.36 -32.31
CA GLY A 600 32.12 10.64 -31.58
C GLY A 600 31.81 10.42 -30.10
N CYS A 601 32.46 11.17 -29.24
CA CYS A 601 32.39 11.00 -27.79
C CYS A 601 31.33 11.93 -27.16
N SER A 602 30.08 11.83 -27.62
CA SER A 602 28.93 12.53 -27.02
C SER A 602 28.06 11.54 -26.25
N TYR A 603 27.78 11.83 -24.98
CA TYR A 603 27.07 10.94 -24.05
C TYR A 603 25.92 11.66 -23.37
N GLN A 604 24.80 10.96 -23.17
CA GLN A 604 23.68 11.40 -22.35
C GLN A 604 23.53 10.47 -21.16
N LEU A 605 23.57 11.01 -19.94
CA LEU A 605 23.57 10.26 -18.69
C LEU A 605 22.32 10.65 -17.88
N TYR A 606 21.51 9.66 -17.52
CA TYR A 606 20.21 9.85 -16.88
C TYR A 606 20.11 9.28 -15.46
N GLU A 607 21.14 8.53 -15.03
CA GLU A 607 21.17 7.91 -13.70
C GLU A 607 21.50 8.95 -12.63
N PRO A 608 20.88 8.90 -11.42
CA PRO A 608 21.14 9.87 -10.35
C PRO A 608 22.58 9.93 -9.84
N ALA A 609 23.37 8.88 -10.05
CA ALA A 609 24.80 8.89 -9.74
C ALA A 609 25.54 8.06 -10.78
N GLY A 610 26.79 8.43 -11.06
CA GLY A 610 27.58 7.72 -12.06
C GLY A 610 29.01 8.22 -12.17
N ARG A 611 29.70 7.72 -13.20
CA ARG A 611 31.10 8.06 -13.48
C ARG A 611 31.24 8.67 -14.87
N VAL A 612 32.05 9.71 -14.96
CA VAL A 612 32.46 10.35 -16.20
C VAL A 612 33.96 10.15 -16.35
N VAL A 613 34.37 9.52 -17.44
CA VAL A 613 35.79 9.26 -17.73
C VAL A 613 36.14 9.77 -19.11
N SER A 614 37.34 10.32 -19.26
CA SER A 614 37.87 10.66 -20.57
C SER A 614 38.03 9.40 -21.43
N PRO A 615 37.97 9.50 -22.76
CA PRO A 615 38.18 8.34 -23.63
C PRO A 615 39.53 7.68 -23.35
N HIS A 616 39.54 6.35 -23.39
CA HIS A 616 40.69 5.47 -23.11
C HIS A 616 41.24 5.48 -21.68
N TYR A 617 40.72 6.29 -20.75
CA TYR A 617 41.17 6.29 -19.36
C TYR A 617 41.23 4.86 -18.77
N PRO A 618 42.35 4.44 -18.12
CA PRO A 618 43.49 5.25 -17.67
C PRO A 618 44.60 5.46 -18.71
N ASP A 619 44.44 4.94 -19.94
CA ASP A 619 45.36 5.20 -21.04
C ASP A 619 45.15 6.62 -21.61
N PHE A 620 46.09 7.02 -22.46
CA PHE A 620 46.16 8.39 -23.00
C PHE A 620 44.93 8.70 -23.87
N TYR A 621 44.32 9.86 -23.65
CA TYR A 621 43.18 10.29 -24.46
C TYR A 621 43.59 10.61 -25.91
N PRO A 622 42.68 10.45 -26.88
CA PRO A 622 42.94 10.76 -28.29
C PRO A 622 43.00 12.26 -28.57
N ASN A 623 43.93 12.65 -29.44
CA ASN A 623 44.10 14.02 -29.94
C ASN A 623 42.99 14.44 -30.93
N ASN A 624 42.76 15.75 -31.06
CA ASN A 624 41.83 16.40 -31.99
C ASN A 624 40.39 15.88 -31.86
N ARG A 625 39.95 15.71 -30.61
CA ARG A 625 38.62 15.25 -30.23
C ARG A 625 37.87 16.30 -29.42
N THR A 626 36.56 16.33 -29.65
CA THR A 626 35.57 17.02 -28.83
C THR A 626 34.67 15.98 -28.20
N CYS A 627 34.71 15.85 -26.88
CA CYS A 627 33.86 14.94 -26.12
C CYS A 627 32.88 15.71 -25.25
N LYS A 628 31.62 15.28 -25.25
CA LYS A 628 30.50 15.96 -24.61
C LYS A 628 29.77 14.98 -23.70
N TRP A 629 29.47 15.38 -22.47
CA TRP A 629 28.62 14.62 -21.56
C TRP A 629 27.49 15.53 -21.10
N HIS A 630 26.25 15.14 -21.39
CA HIS A 630 25.06 15.79 -20.87
C HIS A 630 24.48 14.92 -19.76
N ILE A 631 24.49 15.43 -18.54
CA ILE A 631 23.95 14.75 -17.36
C ILE A 631 22.60 15.38 -17.05
N LEU A 632 21.55 14.57 -16.97
CA LEU A 632 20.19 14.98 -16.61
C LEU A 632 19.72 14.09 -15.46
N THR A 633 19.43 14.69 -14.31
CA THR A 633 18.89 13.98 -13.13
C THR A 633 17.43 14.36 -12.86
N THR A 634 16.86 13.82 -11.79
CA THR A 634 15.50 14.03 -11.33
C THR A 634 15.19 15.53 -11.13
N PRO A 635 14.01 16.02 -11.58
CA PRO A 635 13.66 17.44 -11.44
C PRO A 635 13.71 17.95 -9.99
N GLY A 636 14.17 19.18 -9.84
CA GLY A 636 14.41 19.80 -8.54
C GLY A 636 15.68 19.32 -7.83
N HIS A 637 16.43 18.37 -8.36
CA HIS A 637 17.76 18.05 -7.83
C HIS A 637 18.83 18.85 -8.58
N ARG A 638 20.03 18.92 -8.00
CA ARG A 638 21.24 19.43 -8.62
C ARG A 638 22.28 18.33 -8.73
N ILE A 639 23.30 18.56 -9.54
CA ILE A 639 24.37 17.60 -9.83
C ILE A 639 25.65 18.13 -9.21
N VAL A 640 26.25 17.32 -8.35
CA VAL A 640 27.59 17.56 -7.81
C VAL A 640 28.59 16.71 -8.59
N LEU A 641 29.62 17.34 -9.13
CA LEU A 641 30.67 16.72 -9.93
C LEU A 641 32.00 16.82 -9.18
N GLU A 642 32.59 15.67 -8.89
CA GLU A 642 33.88 15.56 -8.20
C GLU A 642 34.91 14.86 -9.12
N PHE A 643 36.05 15.51 -9.33
CA PHE A 643 37.17 14.93 -10.07
C PHE A 643 38.10 14.19 -9.11
N HIS A 644 38.34 12.90 -9.34
CA HIS A 644 39.26 12.08 -8.54
C HIS A 644 40.68 12.10 -9.11
N ILE A 645 40.77 12.07 -10.44
CA ILE A 645 42.02 12.07 -11.19
C ILE A 645 41.84 13.06 -12.34
N PHE A 646 42.86 13.90 -12.55
CA PHE A 646 42.87 14.91 -13.60
C PHE A 646 44.29 15.07 -14.14
N ALA A 647 44.49 14.69 -15.40
CA ALA A 647 45.74 14.80 -16.13
C ALA A 647 45.42 15.18 -17.57
N ILE A 648 45.37 16.48 -17.83
CA ILE A 648 45.12 17.10 -19.14
C ILE A 648 46.35 17.95 -19.47
N GLU A 649 46.68 18.14 -20.74
CA GLU A 649 47.85 18.94 -21.13
C GLU A 649 47.89 20.32 -20.43
N ASP A 650 49.01 20.64 -19.79
CA ASP A 650 49.15 21.83 -18.95
C ASP A 650 49.46 23.09 -19.77
N HIS A 651 48.74 24.18 -19.49
CA HIS A 651 49.02 25.49 -20.06
C HIS A 651 48.43 26.58 -19.16
N SER A 652 49.13 27.70 -18.98
CA SER A 652 48.72 28.79 -18.06
C SER A 652 47.36 29.44 -18.37
N ALA A 653 46.82 29.25 -19.58
CA ALA A 653 45.49 29.69 -20.00
C ALA A 653 44.60 28.56 -20.54
N CYS A 654 45.03 27.30 -20.37
CA CYS A 654 44.36 26.10 -20.90
C CYS A 654 44.01 26.24 -22.39
N LYS A 655 45.01 26.61 -23.21
CA LYS A 655 44.81 26.96 -24.61
C LYS A 655 44.71 25.72 -25.51
N TYR A 656 45.49 24.71 -25.17
CA TYR A 656 45.55 23.40 -25.82
C TYR A 656 44.36 22.55 -25.33
N ASP A 657 44.63 21.42 -24.68
CA ASP A 657 43.61 20.56 -24.11
C ASP A 657 42.92 21.18 -22.89
N LYS A 658 41.61 20.98 -22.80
CA LYS A 658 40.79 21.56 -21.74
C LYS A 658 39.52 20.76 -21.49
N VAL A 659 39.04 20.80 -20.26
CA VAL A 659 37.70 20.37 -19.85
C VAL A 659 36.91 21.58 -19.42
N GLN A 660 35.75 21.79 -20.03
CA GLN A 660 34.82 22.88 -19.76
C GLN A 660 33.54 22.30 -19.16
N VAL A 661 32.99 22.97 -18.14
CA VAL A 661 31.76 22.55 -17.47
C VAL A 661 30.77 23.70 -17.49
N TYR A 662 29.52 23.40 -17.83
CA TYR A 662 28.42 24.35 -17.98
C TYR A 662 27.21 23.89 -17.15
N ASP A 663 26.52 24.86 -16.56
CA ASP A 663 25.36 24.71 -15.68
C ASP A 663 24.05 24.64 -16.47
N GLY A 664 23.85 23.54 -17.20
CA GLY A 664 22.67 23.33 -18.02
C GLY A 664 22.85 22.18 -19.00
N GLY A 665 22.02 22.15 -20.05
CA GLY A 665 21.98 21.03 -20.99
C GLY A 665 22.95 21.11 -22.17
N ASP A 666 23.61 22.25 -22.37
CA ASP A 666 24.46 22.50 -23.53
C ASP A 666 25.55 23.57 -23.27
N GLU A 667 26.32 23.87 -24.31
CA GLU A 667 27.40 24.87 -24.34
C GLU A 667 26.92 26.34 -24.31
N MET A 668 25.62 26.60 -24.44
CA MET A 668 25.04 27.94 -24.30
C MET A 668 24.66 28.25 -22.84
N ALA A 669 24.65 27.24 -21.97
CA ALA A 669 24.35 27.39 -20.55
C ALA A 669 25.44 28.17 -19.79
N PRO A 670 25.13 28.71 -18.59
CA PRO A 670 26.11 29.41 -17.76
C PRO A 670 27.39 28.60 -17.53
N PHE A 671 28.53 29.24 -17.70
CA PHE A 671 29.83 28.57 -17.65
C PHE A 671 30.36 28.46 -16.21
N LEU A 672 30.63 27.24 -15.75
CA LEU A 672 31.11 26.95 -14.38
C LEU A 672 32.63 26.95 -14.27
N GLY A 673 33.34 26.47 -15.29
CA GLY A 673 34.79 26.45 -15.25
C GLY A 673 35.48 25.79 -16.44
N LYS A 674 36.77 26.09 -16.57
CA LYS A 674 37.68 25.52 -17.58
C LYS A 674 38.97 25.09 -16.91
N PHE A 675 39.35 23.84 -17.14
CA PHE A 675 40.43 23.16 -16.42
C PHE A 675 41.38 22.47 -17.40
N CYS A 676 42.67 22.43 -17.04
CA CYS A 676 43.74 21.72 -17.72
C CYS A 676 44.90 21.48 -16.73
N GLY A 677 45.95 20.78 -17.15
CA GLY A 677 47.05 20.40 -16.27
C GLY A 677 46.76 19.18 -15.40
N SER A 678 47.54 19.03 -14.33
CA SER A 678 47.45 17.91 -13.38
C SER A 678 46.84 18.27 -12.02
N ALA A 679 46.44 19.54 -11.86
CA ALA A 679 45.74 19.98 -10.66
C ALA A 679 44.29 19.50 -10.71
N ILE A 680 43.84 18.81 -9.67
CA ILE A 680 42.46 18.34 -9.55
C ILE A 680 41.53 19.57 -9.46
N PRO A 681 40.53 19.70 -10.36
CA PRO A 681 39.55 20.77 -10.28
C PRO A 681 38.79 20.76 -8.95
N PRO A 682 38.30 21.91 -8.48
CA PRO A 682 37.38 21.95 -7.34
C PRO A 682 36.10 21.19 -7.68
N GLU A 683 35.41 20.74 -6.64
CA GLU A 683 34.05 20.23 -6.77
C GLU A 683 33.13 21.29 -7.39
N LEU A 684 32.27 20.87 -8.32
CA LEU A 684 31.36 21.74 -9.04
C LEU A 684 29.92 21.32 -8.80
N GLU A 685 29.07 22.28 -8.47
CA GLU A 685 27.64 22.08 -8.28
C GLU A 685 26.86 22.79 -9.41
N SER A 686 25.88 22.12 -10.02
CA SER A 686 24.91 22.78 -10.90
C SER A 686 23.85 23.52 -10.08
N SER A 687 23.15 24.48 -10.70
CA SER A 687 21.99 25.16 -10.11
C SER A 687 20.71 24.34 -10.23
N GLY A 688 20.58 23.56 -11.31
CA GLY A 688 19.42 22.71 -11.61
C GLY A 688 19.80 21.27 -11.95
N ASN A 689 18.85 20.52 -12.50
CA ASN A 689 19.00 19.07 -12.72
C ASN A 689 19.81 18.69 -13.97
N GLN A 690 20.56 19.63 -14.54
CA GLN A 690 21.34 19.44 -15.76
C GLN A 690 22.75 19.98 -15.62
N LEU A 691 23.73 19.21 -16.12
CA LEU A 691 25.14 19.60 -16.17
C LEU A 691 25.72 19.15 -17.52
N PHE A 692 26.48 20.03 -18.17
CA PHE A 692 27.10 19.74 -19.46
C PHE A 692 28.61 19.86 -19.37
N ILE A 693 29.32 18.80 -19.76
CA ILE A 693 30.79 18.72 -19.73
C ILE A 693 31.29 18.61 -21.16
N GLU A 694 32.27 19.42 -21.53
CA GLU A 694 32.93 19.38 -22.83
C GLU A 694 34.45 19.29 -22.68
N MET A 695 35.05 18.20 -23.17
CA MET A 695 36.49 18.06 -23.30
C MET A 695 36.90 18.36 -24.74
N LEU A 696 37.87 19.25 -24.90
CA LEU A 696 38.43 19.65 -26.19
C LEU A 696 39.92 19.35 -26.17
N THR A 697 40.40 18.63 -27.18
CA THR A 697 41.81 18.26 -27.33
C THR A 697 42.36 18.76 -28.66
N ASP A 698 43.64 19.13 -28.70
CA ASP A 698 44.32 19.63 -29.89
C ASP A 698 45.06 18.50 -30.65
N GLU A 699 45.83 18.83 -31.69
CA GLU A 699 46.47 17.85 -32.57
C GLU A 699 47.65 17.08 -31.92
N THR A 700 48.22 17.57 -30.82
CA THR A 700 49.49 17.11 -30.25
C THR A 700 49.45 17.00 -28.72
N ASN A 701 50.24 16.06 -28.18
CA ASN A 701 50.31 15.76 -26.74
C ASN A 701 48.96 15.26 -26.17
N SER A 702 49.04 14.24 -25.34
CA SER A 702 47.93 13.79 -24.53
C SER A 702 48.47 13.24 -23.22
N GLU A 703 47.57 13.06 -22.27
CA GLU A 703 47.87 12.54 -20.94
C GLU A 703 46.83 11.46 -20.58
N ALA A 704 46.92 10.88 -19.39
CA ALA A 704 45.99 9.84 -18.92
C ALA A 704 44.51 10.28 -18.84
N GLY A 705 44.23 11.60 -18.87
CA GLY A 705 42.89 12.16 -18.89
C GLY A 705 42.28 12.32 -17.51
N PHE A 706 40.96 12.14 -17.39
CA PHE A 706 40.25 12.36 -16.13
C PHE A 706 39.28 11.25 -15.78
N ASN A 707 39.04 11.11 -14.47
CA ASN A 707 38.01 10.26 -13.90
C ASN A 707 37.27 11.06 -12.82
N ALA A 708 36.00 11.29 -13.07
CA ALA A 708 35.09 12.02 -12.20
C ALA A 708 33.89 11.16 -11.82
N THR A 709 33.31 11.45 -10.66
CA THR A 709 31.99 10.95 -10.26
C THR A 709 31.02 12.10 -10.23
N TYR A 710 29.77 11.81 -10.54
CA TYR A 710 28.69 12.76 -10.34
C TYR A 710 27.60 12.10 -9.49
N GLU A 711 26.94 12.91 -8.68
CA GLU A 711 25.84 12.50 -7.82
C GLU A 711 24.74 13.56 -7.80
N SER A 712 23.50 13.10 -7.69
CA SER A 712 22.31 13.92 -7.59
C SER A 712 22.09 14.29 -6.14
N GLU A 713 22.19 15.57 -5.83
CA GLU A 713 21.85 16.12 -4.52
C GLU A 713 20.50 16.82 -4.57
N CYS A 714 19.73 16.67 -3.50
CA CYS A 714 18.49 17.41 -3.34
C CYS A 714 18.76 18.87 -3.01
N GLY A 715 18.02 19.78 -3.64
CA GLY A 715 18.16 21.22 -3.44
C GLY A 715 18.70 21.93 -4.67
N GLY A 716 18.86 23.24 -4.55
CA GLY A 716 19.34 24.11 -5.63
C GLY A 716 18.50 25.37 -5.82
N GLN A 717 18.88 26.17 -6.81
CA GLN A 717 18.18 27.41 -7.15
C GLN A 717 17.35 27.21 -8.42
N LEU A 718 16.04 27.35 -8.29
CA LEU A 718 15.06 27.07 -9.33
C LEU A 718 14.36 28.36 -9.76
N TYR A 719 14.01 28.46 -11.03
CA TYR A 719 13.27 29.62 -11.56
C TYR A 719 11.83 29.22 -11.88
N ALA A 720 10.88 29.93 -11.29
CA ALA A 720 9.46 29.71 -11.52
C ALA A 720 9.00 30.51 -12.75
N GLU A 721 8.63 29.79 -13.81
CA GLU A 721 8.09 30.35 -15.05
C GLU A 721 6.58 30.08 -15.17
N SER A 722 5.93 30.46 -16.28
CA SER A 722 4.51 30.13 -16.48
C SER A 722 4.26 28.63 -16.68
N SER A 723 5.28 27.89 -17.11
CA SER A 723 5.32 26.43 -17.18
C SER A 723 5.52 25.83 -15.79
N THR A 724 4.84 24.72 -15.53
CA THR A 724 4.99 23.97 -14.27
C THR A 724 6.34 23.25 -14.22
N GLY A 725 7.11 23.52 -13.17
CA GLY A 725 8.26 22.73 -12.75
C GLY A 725 7.90 21.76 -11.63
N PHE A 726 8.80 20.81 -11.36
CA PHE A 726 8.59 19.74 -10.38
C PHE A 726 9.79 19.63 -9.43
N ILE A 727 9.51 19.38 -8.16
CA ILE A 727 10.49 19.04 -7.13
C ILE A 727 10.13 17.67 -6.57
N TYR A 728 11.10 16.77 -6.57
CA TYR A 728 10.98 15.46 -5.95
C TYR A 728 11.82 15.42 -4.68
N SER A 729 11.24 14.89 -3.60
CA SER A 729 11.92 14.74 -2.31
C SER A 729 13.23 13.92 -2.35
N HIS A 730 13.39 13.02 -3.33
CA HIS A 730 14.62 12.23 -3.52
C HIS A 730 14.80 11.81 -4.99
N ALA A 731 16.02 11.45 -5.39
CA ALA A 731 16.36 11.25 -6.80
C ALA A 731 15.77 9.95 -7.40
N TYR A 732 15.55 8.92 -6.58
CA TYR A 732 14.97 7.63 -7.00
C TYR A 732 13.45 7.53 -6.81
N TYR A 733 12.74 8.66 -6.95
CA TYR A 733 11.31 8.74 -6.71
C TYR A 733 10.52 7.73 -7.56
N GLY A 734 9.55 7.04 -6.95
CA GLY A 734 8.79 5.93 -7.57
C GLY A 734 9.29 4.54 -7.17
N ASP A 735 10.58 4.26 -7.34
CA ASP A 735 11.18 2.95 -7.07
C ASP A 735 11.62 2.76 -5.60
N ARG A 736 11.82 3.86 -4.85
CA ARG A 736 12.37 3.85 -3.48
C ARG A 736 11.68 4.85 -2.55
N LYS A 737 12.19 4.95 -1.32
CA LYS A 737 11.85 5.94 -0.29
C LYS A 737 12.93 7.03 -0.25
N TYR A 738 12.66 8.17 0.39
CA TYR A 738 13.68 9.21 0.61
C TYR A 738 14.80 8.72 1.55
N GLU A 739 15.92 9.44 1.56
CA GLU A 739 17.10 9.10 2.35
C GLU A 739 17.02 9.65 3.78
N LYS A 740 17.68 8.94 4.71
CA LYS A 740 17.83 9.35 6.11
C LYS A 740 18.87 10.45 6.28
N SER A 741 18.67 11.28 7.30
CA SER A 741 19.60 12.33 7.70
C SER A 741 19.89 13.34 6.59
N SER A 742 18.98 13.46 5.63
CA SER A 742 19.07 14.36 4.49
C SER A 742 18.62 15.76 4.89
N LYS A 743 19.30 16.77 4.34
CA LYS A 743 18.96 18.19 4.53
C LYS A 743 18.92 18.86 3.18
N CYS A 744 17.74 18.96 2.62
CA CYS A 744 17.50 19.53 1.31
C CYS A 744 16.98 20.96 1.44
N GLN A 745 17.49 21.86 0.61
CA GLN A 745 16.99 23.23 0.53
C GLN A 745 16.84 23.67 -0.93
N TRP A 746 15.64 24.11 -1.29
CA TRP A 746 15.35 24.68 -2.61
C TRP A 746 15.04 26.16 -2.47
N GLU A 747 15.65 27.00 -3.30
CA GLU A 747 15.27 28.41 -3.46
C GLU A 747 14.58 28.58 -4.81
N ILE A 748 13.29 28.91 -4.81
CA ILE A 748 12.50 29.14 -6.02
C ILE A 748 12.32 30.64 -6.21
N ILE A 749 12.72 31.15 -7.37
CA ILE A 749 12.67 32.57 -7.72
C ILE A 749 11.73 32.78 -8.91
N ALA A 750 10.68 33.58 -8.72
CA ALA A 750 9.83 34.07 -9.80
C ALA A 750 10.26 35.47 -10.24
N ASP A 751 9.76 35.90 -11.40
CA ASP A 751 9.89 37.29 -11.87
C ASP A 751 9.43 38.28 -10.78
N PRO A 752 10.04 39.48 -10.68
CA PRO A 752 9.72 40.45 -9.61
C PRO A 752 8.25 40.85 -9.49
N GLU A 753 7.48 40.71 -10.57
CA GLU A 753 6.04 41.00 -10.63
C GLU A 753 5.16 39.76 -10.46
N SER A 754 5.74 38.61 -10.09
CA SER A 754 5.04 37.34 -9.92
C SER A 754 5.35 36.72 -8.57
N ASN A 755 4.44 35.89 -8.09
CA ASN A 755 4.58 35.06 -6.91
C ASN A 755 4.92 33.62 -7.28
N VAL A 756 5.42 32.84 -6.33
CA VAL A 756 5.62 31.40 -6.49
C VAL A 756 4.38 30.66 -6.01
N LYS A 757 3.78 29.85 -6.89
CA LYS A 757 2.71 28.89 -6.56
C LYS A 757 3.32 27.50 -6.40
N LEU A 758 2.95 26.81 -5.32
CA LEU A 758 3.38 25.45 -4.97
C LEU A 758 2.14 24.57 -4.76
N LEU A 759 2.12 23.39 -5.37
CA LEU A 759 1.07 22.40 -5.24
C LEU A 759 1.70 21.05 -4.91
N PHE A 760 1.33 20.47 -3.77
CA PHE A 760 1.73 19.11 -3.42
C PHE A 760 0.79 18.13 -4.13
N THR A 761 1.29 17.37 -5.09
CA THR A 761 0.51 16.33 -5.78
C THR A 761 0.64 14.96 -5.13
N GLN A 762 1.70 14.76 -4.34
CA GLN A 762 1.89 13.60 -3.48
C GLN A 762 2.67 14.04 -2.25
N PHE A 763 2.27 13.58 -1.06
CA PHE A 763 2.92 13.91 0.20
C PHE A 763 2.81 12.75 1.19
N SER A 764 3.96 12.21 1.62
CA SER A 764 4.05 11.10 2.57
C SER A 764 5.41 11.11 3.28
N LEU A 765 5.44 11.65 4.49
CA LEU A 765 6.61 11.71 5.39
C LEU A 765 6.33 10.96 6.69
N GLU A 766 7.34 10.76 7.54
CA GLU A 766 7.13 10.23 8.90
C GLU A 766 6.06 11.06 9.64
N SER A 767 5.13 10.39 10.33
CA SER A 767 4.05 11.05 11.06
C SER A 767 4.42 11.23 12.52
N GLU A 768 4.50 12.48 12.97
CA GLU A 768 4.88 12.88 14.32
C GLU A 768 4.07 14.14 14.71
N ASP A 769 3.72 14.29 16.00
CA ASP A 769 2.78 15.32 16.46
C ASP A 769 3.34 16.76 16.33
N THR A 770 4.66 16.91 16.38
CA THR A 770 5.36 18.20 16.26
C THR A 770 6.10 18.39 14.94
N CYS A 771 6.09 17.37 14.06
CA CYS A 771 6.91 17.29 12.86
C CYS A 771 8.39 17.62 13.11
N GLU A 772 8.97 17.09 14.20
CA GLU A 772 10.38 17.33 14.57
C GLU A 772 11.36 16.31 13.96
N TYR A 773 10.87 15.19 13.45
CA TYR A 773 11.69 14.17 12.78
C TYR A 773 11.83 14.49 11.28
N ASP A 774 10.94 13.95 10.45
CA ASP A 774 10.92 14.23 9.02
C ASP A 774 9.88 15.29 8.70
N PHE A 775 10.30 16.42 8.15
CA PHE A 775 9.37 17.50 7.83
C PHE A 775 9.80 18.31 6.61
N VAL A 776 8.79 18.90 5.95
CA VAL A 776 9.00 19.97 4.97
C VAL A 776 8.44 21.29 5.49
N ALA A 777 9.21 22.37 5.35
CA ALA A 777 8.82 23.72 5.68
C ALA A 777 9.02 24.66 4.49
N ILE A 778 8.12 25.61 4.30
CA ILE A 778 8.18 26.58 3.22
C ILE A 778 8.22 27.99 3.80
N PHE A 779 9.21 28.79 3.40
CA PHE A 779 9.38 30.18 3.82
C PHE A 779 9.13 31.12 2.64
N ASP A 780 8.38 32.18 2.91
CA ASP A 780 8.02 33.20 1.93
C ASP A 780 9.02 34.39 1.97
N GLY A 781 9.84 34.51 0.93
CA GLY A 781 10.83 35.59 0.77
C GLY A 781 12.26 35.22 1.18
N GLU A 782 13.14 36.23 1.22
CA GLU A 782 14.60 36.05 1.41
C GLU A 782 15.04 35.80 2.86
N LYS A 783 14.15 36.02 3.85
CA LYS A 783 14.48 35.87 5.28
C LYS A 783 13.44 35.01 5.97
N ARG A 784 13.89 34.13 6.88
CA ARG A 784 13.10 33.19 7.71
C ARG A 784 11.98 33.82 8.58
N GLU A 785 11.81 35.15 8.55
CA GLU A 785 11.04 35.91 9.52
C GLU A 785 9.72 36.49 8.97
N LYS A 786 9.43 36.36 7.67
CA LYS A 786 8.21 36.94 7.07
C LYS A 786 6.97 36.08 7.30
N LYS A 787 6.98 34.85 6.78
CA LYS A 787 5.86 33.92 6.83
C LYS A 787 6.36 32.51 6.55
N MET A 788 5.96 31.55 7.37
CA MET A 788 6.32 30.14 7.24
C MET A 788 5.04 29.32 7.07
N TYR A 789 5.06 28.39 6.14
CA TYR A 789 4.05 27.35 5.96
C TYR A 789 4.67 26.01 6.40
N GLY A 790 3.95 25.26 7.24
CA GLY A 790 4.48 24.07 7.89
C GLY A 790 5.11 24.36 9.27
N PRO A 791 5.87 23.41 9.86
CA PRO A 791 6.34 22.16 9.27
C PRO A 791 5.20 21.18 8.93
N PHE A 792 5.34 20.50 7.80
CA PHE A 792 4.42 19.47 7.34
C PHE A 792 5.10 18.11 7.42
N CYS A 793 4.40 17.10 7.93
CA CYS A 793 4.84 15.72 8.03
C CYS A 793 3.63 14.77 8.00
N GLY A 794 3.86 13.44 7.96
CA GLY A 794 2.78 12.45 7.81
C GLY A 794 2.19 12.36 6.40
N ASP A 795 0.95 11.86 6.32
CA ASP A 795 0.17 11.68 5.08
C ASP A 795 -1.03 12.65 5.07
N ILE A 796 -0.76 13.94 4.91
CA ILE A 796 -1.76 15.02 4.91
C ILE A 796 -1.93 15.64 3.52
N ASP A 797 -3.15 16.06 3.19
CA ASP A 797 -3.43 16.85 1.98
C ASP A 797 -3.09 18.33 2.24
N ILE A 798 -2.09 18.85 1.55
CA ILE A 798 -1.61 20.24 1.68
C ILE A 798 -2.25 21.10 0.58
N GLU A 799 -2.99 22.14 0.99
CA GLU A 799 -3.57 23.10 0.04
C GLU A 799 -2.49 23.82 -0.78
N THR A 800 -2.86 24.28 -1.98
CA THR A 800 -1.95 25.05 -2.83
C THR A 800 -1.44 26.30 -2.11
N ILE A 801 -0.11 26.45 -2.02
CA ILE A 801 0.54 27.59 -1.38
C ILE A 801 0.90 28.60 -2.48
N ILE A 802 0.50 29.86 -2.30
CA ILE A 802 0.97 30.98 -3.14
C ILE A 802 1.71 31.94 -2.22
N THR A 803 2.98 32.19 -2.52
CA THR A 803 3.80 33.16 -1.79
C THR A 803 3.33 34.58 -2.03
N GLU A 804 3.59 35.48 -1.09
CA GLU A 804 3.34 36.91 -1.19
C GLU A 804 4.54 37.64 -1.81
N SER A 805 5.73 37.06 -1.71
CA SER A 805 6.92 37.51 -2.41
C SER A 805 7.13 36.76 -3.73
N ASN A 806 8.14 37.17 -4.49
CA ASN A 806 8.58 36.47 -5.69
C ASN A 806 9.57 35.34 -5.38
N LYS A 807 9.71 34.93 -4.11
CA LYS A 807 10.66 33.90 -3.68
C LYS A 807 10.05 32.93 -2.67
N ALA A 808 10.36 31.64 -2.83
CA ALA A 808 10.02 30.60 -1.85
C ALA A 808 11.27 29.81 -1.48
N ILE A 809 11.50 29.57 -0.19
CA ILE A 809 12.53 28.65 0.28
C ILE A 809 11.84 27.42 0.84
N ILE A 810 12.15 26.24 0.31
CA ILE A 810 11.63 24.96 0.80
C ILE A 810 12.76 24.25 1.53
N GLU A 811 12.56 23.90 2.79
CA GLU A 811 13.48 23.10 3.60
C GLU A 811 12.85 21.73 3.87
N PHE A 812 13.54 20.65 3.49
CA PHE A 812 13.16 19.28 3.84
C PHE A 812 14.28 18.66 4.66
N GLN A 813 13.96 18.20 5.87
CA GLN A 813 14.91 17.56 6.77
C GLN A 813 14.37 16.21 7.20
N THR A 814 15.27 15.22 7.24
CA THR A 814 14.97 13.87 7.73
C THR A 814 15.89 13.46 8.85
N ASP A 815 15.41 12.58 9.72
CA ASP A 815 16.19 11.99 10.81
C ASP A 815 16.85 10.67 10.38
N ASP A 816 17.46 9.93 11.30
CA ASP A 816 18.10 8.64 11.01
C ASP A 816 17.14 7.42 11.08
N THR A 817 15.83 7.66 11.23
CA THR A 817 14.82 6.66 11.60
C THR A 817 13.88 6.23 10.47
N VAL A 818 12.69 6.81 10.28
CA VAL A 818 11.60 6.20 9.49
C VAL A 818 11.42 6.89 8.15
N GLU A 819 11.81 6.24 7.05
CA GLU A 819 11.58 6.81 5.72
C GLU A 819 10.19 6.42 5.16
N GLN A 820 9.57 7.33 4.40
CA GLN A 820 8.33 7.12 3.64
C GLN A 820 8.51 7.41 2.14
N LYS A 821 7.41 7.51 1.38
CA LYS A 821 7.48 7.72 -0.07
C LYS A 821 7.98 9.10 -0.47
N GLY A 822 7.91 10.09 0.41
CA GLY A 822 8.32 11.45 0.16
C GLY A 822 7.22 12.28 -0.49
N PHE A 823 7.60 13.32 -1.23
CA PHE A 823 6.67 14.23 -1.87
C PHE A 823 7.06 14.61 -3.30
N ILE A 824 6.05 15.07 -4.04
CA ILE A 824 6.18 15.80 -5.31
C ILE A 824 5.53 17.18 -5.12
N ILE A 825 6.29 18.23 -5.43
CA ILE A 825 5.80 19.61 -5.47
C ILE A 825 5.83 20.10 -6.91
N GLU A 826 4.68 20.49 -7.43
CA GLU A 826 4.55 21.30 -8.64
C GLU A 826 4.75 22.77 -8.29
N TYR A 827 5.66 23.45 -8.98
CA TYR A 827 5.87 24.89 -8.80
C TYR A 827 5.71 25.66 -10.11
N ALA A 828 5.16 26.86 -10.04
CA ALA A 828 5.04 27.76 -11.18
C ALA A 828 4.96 29.22 -10.73
N SER A 829 5.24 30.15 -11.65
CA SER A 829 4.94 31.57 -11.44
C SER A 829 3.42 31.77 -11.43
N SER A 830 2.95 32.56 -10.47
CA SER A 830 1.58 33.01 -10.35
C SER A 830 1.60 34.52 -10.27
N ARG A 831 0.95 35.22 -11.21
CA ARG A 831 0.84 36.68 -11.11
C ARG A 831 0.08 37.07 -9.83
N PRO A 832 0.45 38.17 -9.15
CA PRO A 832 -0.26 38.66 -7.99
C PRO A 832 -1.71 38.90 -8.41
N VAL A 833 -2.58 38.10 -7.82
CA VAL A 833 -4.01 38.19 -8.02
C VAL A 833 -4.48 39.36 -7.15
N GLU A 834 -4.76 40.52 -7.77
CA GLU A 834 -5.80 41.41 -7.23
C GLU A 834 -7.01 40.53 -6.90
N GLU A 835 -7.46 40.59 -5.64
CA GLU A 835 -8.60 39.84 -5.09
C GLU A 835 -9.48 39.19 -6.16
N ARG A 836 -9.39 37.85 -6.27
CA ARG A 836 -10.29 37.06 -7.12
C ARG A 836 -11.73 37.29 -6.65
N LYS A 837 -12.40 38.26 -7.28
CA LYS A 837 -13.84 38.17 -7.49
C LYS A 837 -14.10 36.91 -8.32
N PRO A 838 -15.15 36.13 -8.01
CA PRO A 838 -15.51 34.95 -8.79
C PRO A 838 -15.54 35.29 -10.28
N SER A 839 -15.02 34.40 -11.13
CA SER A 839 -15.24 34.52 -12.57
C SER A 839 -16.74 34.70 -12.81
N LYS A 840 -17.09 35.70 -13.62
CA LYS A 840 -18.47 36.05 -14.00
C LYS A 840 -19.32 34.90 -14.57
N PHE A 841 -18.74 33.71 -14.78
CA PHE A 841 -19.36 32.51 -15.33
C PHE A 841 -19.66 31.42 -14.29
N ASP A 842 -18.88 31.33 -13.20
CA ASP A 842 -19.12 30.40 -12.09
C ASP A 842 -20.47 30.69 -11.40
N SER A 843 -20.90 31.95 -11.42
CA SER A 843 -22.17 32.40 -10.83
C SER A 843 -23.39 31.74 -11.48
N ILE A 844 -23.33 31.35 -12.77
CA ILE A 844 -24.47 30.71 -13.45
C ILE A 844 -24.61 29.25 -12.99
N SER A 845 -23.51 28.48 -13.05
CA SER A 845 -23.48 27.07 -12.64
C SER A 845 -23.87 26.92 -11.17
N VAL A 846 -23.26 27.75 -10.31
CA VAL A 846 -23.50 27.75 -8.86
C VAL A 846 -24.93 28.18 -8.52
N ALA A 847 -25.50 29.18 -9.22
CA ALA A 847 -26.88 29.60 -8.99
C ALA A 847 -27.89 28.52 -9.40
N ILE A 848 -27.66 27.83 -10.53
CA ILE A 848 -28.52 26.72 -10.99
C ILE A 848 -28.45 25.54 -10.02
N GLU A 849 -27.25 25.14 -9.58
CA GLU A 849 -27.04 24.06 -8.61
C GLU A 849 -27.73 24.36 -7.27
N LYS A 850 -27.56 25.57 -6.74
CA LYS A 850 -28.24 26.01 -5.52
C LYS A 850 -29.77 25.96 -5.67
N TRP A 851 -30.29 26.48 -6.78
CA TRP A 851 -31.73 26.47 -7.06
C TRP A 851 -32.29 25.04 -7.15
N ALA A 852 -31.64 24.16 -7.90
CA ALA A 852 -32.10 22.79 -8.10
C ALA A 852 -32.01 21.95 -6.82
N THR A 853 -30.95 22.14 -6.04
CA THR A 853 -30.77 21.49 -4.73
C THR A 853 -31.88 21.90 -3.76
N ASN A 854 -32.20 23.20 -3.71
CA ASN A 854 -33.24 23.73 -2.83
C ASN A 854 -34.64 23.21 -3.16
N LEU A 855 -34.95 23.03 -4.45
CA LEU A 855 -36.26 22.58 -4.90
C LEU A 855 -36.36 21.07 -5.15
N ARG A 856 -35.25 20.33 -4.98
CA ARG A 856 -35.13 18.88 -5.27
C ARG A 856 -35.57 18.52 -6.69
N VAL A 857 -35.21 19.35 -7.65
CA VAL A 857 -35.58 19.17 -9.06
C VAL A 857 -34.40 18.55 -9.79
N PRO A 858 -34.56 17.40 -10.45
CA PRO A 858 -33.51 16.89 -11.31
C PRO A 858 -33.26 17.90 -12.45
N PHE A 859 -32.00 18.26 -12.67
CA PHE A 859 -31.63 19.21 -13.70
C PHE A 859 -30.36 18.76 -14.42
N TYR A 860 -30.18 19.28 -15.63
CA TYR A 860 -28.95 19.09 -16.39
C TYR A 860 -28.55 20.42 -17.04
N SER A 861 -27.28 20.83 -16.93
CA SER A 861 -26.82 22.11 -17.45
C SER A 861 -25.60 21.98 -18.38
N VAL A 862 -25.67 22.66 -19.52
CA VAL A 862 -24.58 22.76 -20.50
C VAL A 862 -24.10 24.21 -20.53
N VAL A 863 -23.07 24.47 -19.73
CA VAL A 863 -22.39 25.75 -19.54
C VAL A 863 -20.92 25.67 -19.95
N TYR A 864 -20.29 26.81 -20.25
CA TYR A 864 -18.94 26.90 -20.81
C TYR A 864 -17.82 26.17 -20.04
N GLN A 865 -18.06 25.74 -18.80
CA GLN A 865 -17.08 25.02 -17.97
C GLN A 865 -17.29 23.49 -17.95
N ASN A 866 -18.44 22.98 -18.38
CA ASN A 866 -18.74 21.54 -18.40
C ASN A 866 -18.28 20.87 -19.70
N HIS A 867 -17.25 21.41 -20.35
CA HIS A 867 -16.68 20.83 -21.55
C HIS A 867 -15.74 19.69 -21.16
N GLY A 868 -15.95 18.52 -21.77
CA GLY A 868 -14.96 17.44 -21.74
C GLY A 868 -13.58 17.94 -22.15
N ASN A 869 -12.56 17.32 -21.53
CA ASN A 869 -11.12 17.42 -21.71
C ASN A 869 -10.56 18.66 -22.47
N PRO A 870 -9.73 19.53 -21.85
CA PRO A 870 -9.21 20.79 -22.42
C PRO A 870 -8.40 20.73 -23.74
N ASN A 871 -8.27 19.57 -24.38
CA ASN A 871 -7.45 19.34 -25.58
C ASN A 871 -8.21 18.77 -26.78
N GLN A 872 -9.55 18.73 -26.72
CA GLN A 872 -10.37 18.07 -27.73
C GLN A 872 -10.94 19.05 -28.77
N ILE A 873 -11.04 18.59 -30.04
CA ILE A 873 -11.70 19.34 -31.11
C ILE A 873 -13.20 19.42 -30.80
N TRP A 874 -13.77 20.61 -30.92
CA TRP A 874 -15.17 20.87 -30.62
C TRP A 874 -16.13 20.04 -31.49
N ASN A 875 -16.88 19.08 -30.92
CA ASN A 875 -17.88 18.24 -31.62
C ASN A 875 -19.26 18.33 -30.93
N VAL A 876 -20.27 18.79 -31.67
CA VAL A 876 -21.61 19.09 -31.13
C VAL A 876 -22.52 17.85 -31.08
N ASN A 877 -22.25 16.81 -31.85
CA ASN A 877 -23.03 15.57 -31.76
C ASN A 877 -22.75 14.84 -30.45
N ASP A 878 -21.48 14.84 -30.01
CA ASP A 878 -21.10 14.27 -28.72
C ASP A 878 -21.84 14.98 -27.58
N TRP A 879 -22.00 16.30 -27.66
CA TRP A 879 -22.78 17.05 -26.66
C TRP A 879 -24.25 16.67 -26.67
N ARG A 880 -24.87 16.56 -27.84
CA ARG A 880 -26.27 16.13 -27.97
C ARG A 880 -26.46 14.74 -27.36
N ASP A 881 -25.60 13.79 -27.70
CA ASP A 881 -25.74 12.39 -27.28
C ASP A 881 -25.47 12.23 -25.79
N ASN A 882 -24.48 12.95 -25.25
CA ASN A 882 -24.24 13.02 -23.80
C ASN A 882 -25.45 13.60 -23.06
N ILE A 883 -26.07 14.67 -23.57
CA ILE A 883 -27.29 15.25 -22.96
C ILE A 883 -28.45 14.25 -23.01
N ILE A 884 -28.62 13.52 -24.13
CA ILE A 884 -29.69 12.51 -24.25
C ILE A 884 -29.49 11.39 -23.24
N THR A 885 -28.26 10.87 -23.13
CA THR A 885 -27.91 9.83 -22.14
C THR A 885 -28.17 10.31 -20.72
N ALA A 886 -27.73 11.53 -20.38
CA ALA A 886 -27.93 12.10 -19.05
C ALA A 886 -29.42 12.34 -18.71
N ILE A 887 -30.24 12.76 -19.69
CA ILE A 887 -31.69 12.88 -19.52
C ILE A 887 -32.30 11.49 -19.26
N ASP A 888 -31.95 10.49 -20.07
CA ASP A 888 -32.49 9.13 -19.96
C ASP A 888 -32.08 8.48 -18.61
N GLU A 889 -30.86 8.73 -18.13
CA GLU A 889 -30.37 8.27 -16.82
C GLU A 889 -31.02 9.01 -15.64
N SER A 890 -31.14 10.34 -15.73
CA SER A 890 -31.81 11.14 -14.71
C SER A 890 -33.25 10.69 -14.50
N VAL A 891 -33.98 10.35 -15.57
CA VAL A 891 -35.34 9.83 -15.48
C VAL A 891 -35.36 8.45 -14.81
N LYS A 892 -34.41 7.56 -15.14
CA LYS A 892 -34.28 6.24 -14.49
C LYS A 892 -34.00 6.35 -12.98
N ILE A 893 -33.12 7.27 -12.58
CA ILE A 893 -32.65 7.40 -11.20
C ILE A 893 -33.69 8.12 -10.33
N HIS A 894 -34.22 9.24 -10.82
CA HIS A 894 -35.05 10.14 -10.01
C HIS A 894 -36.56 9.94 -10.24
N GLY A 895 -36.97 9.17 -11.25
CA GLY A 895 -38.37 8.94 -11.59
C GLY A 895 -39.13 10.20 -12.03
N GLN A 896 -38.42 11.29 -12.30
CA GLN A 896 -38.97 12.60 -12.67
C GLN A 896 -38.23 13.17 -13.87
N ASN A 897 -38.99 13.81 -14.77
CA ASN A 897 -38.44 14.51 -15.94
C ASN A 897 -37.56 15.70 -15.49
N PRO A 898 -36.35 15.87 -16.05
CA PRO A 898 -35.45 16.94 -15.65
C PRO A 898 -35.79 18.30 -16.29
N VAL A 899 -35.30 19.37 -15.67
CA VAL A 899 -35.18 20.71 -16.30
C VAL A 899 -33.82 20.80 -16.98
N VAL A 900 -33.80 21.19 -18.25
CA VAL A 900 -32.56 21.23 -19.05
C VAL A 900 -32.16 22.69 -19.31
N VAL A 901 -30.89 23.00 -19.08
CA VAL A 901 -30.35 24.36 -19.18
C VAL A 901 -29.20 24.41 -20.16
N GLY A 902 -29.19 25.39 -21.06
CA GLY A 902 -28.08 25.63 -21.98
C GLY A 902 -27.64 27.09 -22.00
N SER A 903 -26.35 27.34 -22.20
CA SER A 903 -25.81 28.69 -22.43
C SER A 903 -25.06 28.79 -23.77
N SER A 904 -25.17 29.92 -24.46
CA SER A 904 -24.47 30.19 -25.73
C SER A 904 -24.61 29.04 -26.75
N ALA A 905 -23.51 28.47 -27.27
CA ALA A 905 -23.52 27.35 -28.20
C ALA A 905 -24.19 26.08 -27.61
N GLY A 906 -24.11 25.90 -26.29
CA GLY A 906 -24.77 24.81 -25.57
C GLY A 906 -26.31 24.84 -25.68
N CYS A 907 -26.92 26.01 -25.91
CA CYS A 907 -28.35 26.11 -26.18
C CYS A 907 -28.79 25.30 -27.40
N GLN A 908 -27.93 25.19 -28.42
CA GLN A 908 -28.25 24.43 -29.62
C GLN A 908 -28.24 22.92 -29.36
N ALA A 909 -27.26 22.42 -28.61
CA ALA A 909 -27.19 21.01 -28.22
C ALA A 909 -28.39 20.62 -27.34
N VAL A 910 -28.73 21.47 -26.37
CA VAL A 910 -29.89 21.31 -25.48
C VAL A 910 -31.20 21.31 -26.26
N LEU A 911 -31.40 22.20 -27.24
CA LEU A 911 -32.59 22.20 -28.09
C LEU A 911 -32.69 20.95 -28.98
N ARG A 912 -31.57 20.47 -29.53
CA ARG A 912 -31.54 19.22 -30.33
C ARG A 912 -31.87 18.00 -29.49
N ALA A 913 -31.27 17.89 -28.31
CA ALA A 913 -31.58 16.84 -27.34
C ALA A 913 -33.05 16.93 -26.90
N ALA A 914 -33.55 18.15 -26.69
CA ALA A 914 -34.93 18.37 -26.29
C ALA A 914 -35.95 17.97 -27.35
N LEU A 915 -35.65 18.19 -28.62
CA LEU A 915 -36.48 17.68 -29.72
C LEU A 915 -36.42 16.15 -29.83
N ALA A 916 -35.28 15.53 -29.53
CA ALA A 916 -35.11 14.07 -29.55
C ALA A 916 -35.76 13.36 -28.35
N ARG A 917 -36.02 14.08 -27.25
CA ARG A 917 -36.60 13.59 -26.00
C ARG A 917 -37.76 14.45 -25.48
N ALA A 918 -38.53 15.05 -26.39
CA ALA A 918 -39.57 16.02 -26.06
C ALA A 918 -40.60 15.58 -24.99
N PRO A 919 -41.03 14.29 -24.91
CA PRO A 919 -42.00 13.87 -23.89
C PRO A 919 -41.45 13.81 -22.46
N ILE A 920 -40.13 13.76 -22.29
CA ILE A 920 -39.49 13.51 -20.98
C ILE A 920 -38.71 14.71 -20.45
N ILE A 921 -39.00 15.92 -20.96
CA ILE A 921 -38.40 17.16 -20.49
C ILE A 921 -39.44 17.99 -19.76
N ARG A 922 -39.10 18.43 -18.55
CA ARG A 922 -40.02 19.15 -17.66
C ARG A 922 -40.00 20.66 -17.88
N GLY A 923 -38.90 21.21 -18.38
CA GLY A 923 -38.76 22.61 -18.74
C GLY A 923 -37.39 22.92 -19.32
N LEU A 924 -37.30 24.05 -20.04
CA LEU A 924 -36.08 24.47 -20.74
C LEU A 924 -35.68 25.90 -20.37
N VAL A 925 -34.41 26.12 -20.06
CA VAL A 925 -33.83 27.46 -19.86
C VAL A 925 -32.66 27.69 -20.80
N LEU A 926 -32.71 28.78 -21.56
CA LEU A 926 -31.69 29.13 -22.55
C LEU A 926 -31.11 30.52 -22.26
N PHE A 927 -29.81 30.56 -21.94
CA PHE A 927 -29.06 31.78 -21.65
C PHE A 927 -28.23 32.22 -22.86
N SER A 928 -28.42 33.47 -23.32
CA SER A 928 -27.75 34.05 -24.50
C SER A 928 -27.63 33.07 -25.68
N PRO A 929 -28.73 32.58 -26.27
CA PRO A 929 -28.72 31.45 -27.20
C PRO A 929 -27.87 31.69 -28.46
N GLY A 930 -26.76 30.96 -28.56
CA GLY A 930 -25.83 30.95 -29.70
C GLY A 930 -26.28 29.98 -30.80
N VAL A 931 -27.57 29.91 -31.08
CA VAL A 931 -28.20 28.91 -31.99
C VAL A 931 -27.97 29.17 -33.48
N GLY A 932 -26.89 29.86 -33.87
CA GLY A 932 -26.64 30.27 -35.25
C GLY A 932 -25.23 30.78 -35.49
N LEU A 933 -24.24 30.14 -34.86
CA LEU A 933 -22.82 30.45 -35.09
C LEU A 933 -22.44 29.93 -36.48
N ASP A 934 -22.19 30.85 -37.41
CA ASP A 934 -21.85 30.57 -38.81
C ASP A 934 -20.43 31.05 -39.17
N LEU A 935 -20.01 30.84 -40.42
CA LEU A 935 -18.70 31.34 -40.88
C LEU A 935 -18.58 32.86 -40.78
N ASN A 936 -19.67 33.61 -40.94
CA ASN A 936 -19.68 35.06 -40.79
C ASN A 936 -19.49 35.49 -39.33
N TYR A 937 -20.00 34.70 -38.39
CA TYR A 937 -19.73 34.85 -36.98
C TYR A 937 -18.25 34.65 -36.67
N MET A 938 -17.65 33.55 -37.14
CA MET A 938 -16.23 33.26 -36.92
C MET A 938 -15.32 34.35 -37.49
N GLU A 939 -15.62 34.87 -38.69
CA GLU A 939 -14.83 35.95 -39.30
C GLU A 939 -14.96 37.29 -38.53
N ARG A 940 -16.10 37.54 -37.89
CA ARG A 940 -16.32 38.76 -37.09
C ARG A 940 -15.58 38.72 -35.76
N VAL A 941 -15.52 37.57 -35.10
CA VAL A 941 -14.88 37.41 -33.79
C VAL A 941 -13.38 37.14 -33.94
N LEU A 942 -12.97 36.46 -35.02
CA LEU A 942 -11.57 36.16 -35.31
C LEU A 942 -11.26 36.43 -36.80
N PRO A 943 -10.88 37.68 -37.16
CA PRO A 943 -10.60 38.05 -38.55
C PRO A 943 -9.53 37.16 -39.19
N GLY A 944 -9.81 36.59 -40.38
CA GLY A 944 -8.95 35.65 -41.09
C GLY A 944 -9.19 34.17 -40.75
N ALA A 945 -10.02 33.85 -39.76
CA ALA A 945 -10.32 32.46 -39.37
C ALA A 945 -10.96 31.66 -40.51
N VAL A 946 -11.83 32.27 -41.33
CA VAL A 946 -12.51 31.55 -42.42
C VAL A 946 -11.52 31.08 -43.48
N VAL A 947 -10.44 31.83 -43.72
CA VAL A 947 -9.39 31.42 -44.67
C VAL A 947 -8.67 30.18 -44.16
N HIS A 948 -8.31 30.16 -42.88
CA HIS A 948 -7.62 29.02 -42.26
C HIS A 948 -8.52 27.78 -42.18
N LEU A 949 -9.79 27.95 -41.81
CA LEU A 949 -10.78 26.87 -41.78
C LEU A 949 -10.99 26.26 -43.18
N LYS A 950 -11.13 27.09 -44.23
CA LYS A 950 -11.26 26.63 -45.62
C LYS A 950 -10.02 25.92 -46.18
N GLN A 951 -8.85 26.12 -45.56
CA GLN A 951 -7.60 25.41 -45.88
C GLN A 951 -7.44 24.09 -45.10
N GLY A 952 -8.47 23.66 -44.36
CA GLY A 952 -8.42 22.45 -43.53
C GLY A 952 -7.64 22.61 -42.23
N ARG A 953 -7.32 23.84 -41.83
CA ARG A 953 -6.63 24.11 -40.56
C ARG A 953 -7.63 24.29 -39.42
N VAL A 954 -7.22 23.85 -38.24
CA VAL A 954 -7.96 24.06 -37.00
C VAL A 954 -7.62 25.45 -36.46
N VAL A 955 -8.64 26.21 -36.03
CA VAL A 955 -8.47 27.54 -35.44
C VAL A 955 -8.83 27.52 -33.97
N LYS A 956 -8.07 28.25 -33.15
CA LYS A 956 -8.40 28.43 -31.74
C LYS A 956 -9.61 29.37 -31.64
N HIS A 957 -10.70 28.90 -31.07
CA HIS A 957 -11.86 29.74 -30.79
C HIS A 957 -11.46 30.74 -29.69
N PRO A 958 -11.82 32.03 -29.83
CA PRO A 958 -11.58 33.01 -28.78
C PRO A 958 -12.54 32.72 -27.62
N ALA A 959 -12.13 31.80 -26.74
CA ALA A 959 -12.75 31.64 -25.43
C ALA A 959 -12.41 32.88 -24.57
N MET A 960 -13.37 33.37 -23.78
CA MET A 960 -13.12 34.50 -22.88
C MET A 960 -12.22 34.14 -21.69
N ASP A 961 -12.03 32.84 -21.41
CA ASP A 961 -11.01 32.36 -20.48
C ASP A 961 -9.72 32.03 -21.28
N PRO A 962 -8.61 32.72 -21.02
CA PRO A 962 -7.32 32.43 -21.67
C PRO A 962 -6.81 31.00 -21.43
N ASN A 963 -7.32 30.33 -20.39
CA ASN A 963 -6.90 28.99 -19.98
C ASN A 963 -7.67 27.85 -20.67
N LEU A 964 -8.74 28.16 -21.41
CA LEU A 964 -9.50 27.16 -22.19
C LEU A 964 -8.98 27.11 -23.64
N ASP A 965 -8.37 25.99 -24.03
CA ASP A 965 -7.83 25.78 -25.40
C ASP A 965 -8.87 25.16 -26.35
N ILE A 966 -9.98 25.88 -26.60
CA ILE A 966 -11.04 25.39 -27.49
C ILE A 966 -10.60 25.50 -28.96
N ARG A 967 -10.60 24.37 -29.67
CA ARG A 967 -10.17 24.27 -31.08
C ARG A 967 -11.36 23.92 -31.99
N VAL A 968 -11.51 24.65 -33.09
CA VAL A 968 -12.60 24.50 -34.06
C VAL A 968 -12.04 24.20 -35.44
N ASP A 969 -12.58 23.18 -36.09
CA ASP A 969 -12.32 22.89 -37.50
C ASP A 969 -13.55 23.17 -38.38
N LEU A 970 -13.35 23.13 -39.70
CA LEU A 970 -14.41 23.48 -40.65
C LEU A 970 -15.55 22.44 -40.65
N SER A 971 -15.24 21.15 -40.50
CA SER A 971 -16.22 20.07 -40.51
C SER A 971 -17.22 20.20 -39.36
N ASN A 972 -16.72 20.39 -38.14
CA ASN A 972 -17.53 20.53 -36.94
C ASN A 972 -18.33 21.84 -36.94
N LEU A 973 -17.76 22.92 -37.45
CA LEU A 973 -18.48 24.19 -37.62
C LEU A 973 -19.60 24.07 -38.66
N MET A 974 -19.33 23.43 -39.80
CA MET A 974 -20.37 23.20 -40.82
C MET A 974 -21.46 22.27 -40.30
N GLU A 975 -21.11 21.25 -39.53
CA GLU A 975 -22.08 20.37 -38.89
C GLU A 975 -22.98 21.10 -37.88
N PHE A 976 -22.42 22.04 -37.11
CA PHE A 976 -23.18 22.92 -36.23
C PHE A 976 -24.16 23.80 -37.02
N VAL A 977 -23.73 24.36 -38.14
CA VAL A 977 -24.58 25.20 -39.00
C VAL A 977 -25.68 24.39 -39.67
N ASP A 978 -25.36 23.23 -40.24
CA ASP A 978 -26.29 22.40 -41.02
C ASP A 978 -27.38 21.77 -40.15
N ASN A 979 -27.08 21.51 -38.88
CA ASN A 979 -28.00 20.96 -37.90
C ASN A 979 -28.60 22.00 -36.94
N CYS A 980 -28.47 23.27 -37.28
CA CYS A 980 -29.11 24.35 -36.56
C CYS A 980 -30.64 24.17 -36.54
N PRO A 981 -31.30 24.20 -35.36
CA PRO A 981 -32.75 24.09 -35.26
C PRO A 981 -33.49 25.33 -35.80
N LEU A 982 -32.82 26.47 -35.96
CA LEU A 982 -33.37 27.72 -36.53
C LEU A 982 -33.38 27.71 -38.08
N LYS A 983 -33.89 26.66 -38.71
CA LYS A 983 -34.08 26.68 -40.18
C LYS A 983 -35.25 27.60 -40.55
N PRO A 984 -35.12 28.44 -41.60
CA PRO A 984 -36.22 29.30 -42.06
C PRO A 984 -37.48 28.47 -42.30
N ASN A 985 -38.62 28.90 -41.75
CA ASN A 985 -39.95 28.32 -41.94
C ASN A 985 -40.23 26.93 -41.33
N LYS A 986 -39.43 26.47 -40.36
CA LYS A 986 -39.75 25.23 -39.61
C LYS A 986 -40.07 25.53 -38.14
N PRO A 987 -41.32 25.33 -37.69
CA PRO A 987 -41.65 25.51 -36.28
C PRO A 987 -40.97 24.47 -35.38
N ILE A 988 -40.65 24.87 -34.15
CA ILE A 988 -40.01 24.04 -33.12
C ILE A 988 -41.09 23.69 -32.08
N SER A 989 -41.70 22.53 -32.21
CA SER A 989 -42.75 22.05 -31.30
C SER A 989 -42.14 21.34 -30.09
N LEU A 990 -42.33 21.90 -28.89
CA LEU A 990 -41.87 21.36 -27.62
C LEU A 990 -43.00 21.47 -26.58
N ASN A 991 -43.31 20.37 -25.89
CA ASN A 991 -44.45 20.30 -24.96
C ASN A 991 -44.11 20.75 -23.52
N CYS A 992 -43.02 21.49 -23.33
CA CYS A 992 -42.58 21.97 -22.01
C CYS A 992 -42.57 23.51 -21.94
N PRO A 993 -42.61 24.09 -20.74
CA PRO A 993 -42.37 25.52 -20.55
C PRO A 993 -40.93 25.92 -20.88
N ILE A 994 -40.75 27.05 -21.56
CA ILE A 994 -39.45 27.53 -22.03
C ILE A 994 -39.19 28.96 -21.55
N ARG A 995 -38.00 29.20 -20.99
CA ARG A 995 -37.50 30.53 -20.68
C ARG A 995 -36.23 30.84 -21.46
N ILE A 996 -36.19 32.00 -22.09
CA ILE A 996 -35.01 32.54 -22.75
C ILE A 996 -34.59 33.80 -21.99
N VAL A 997 -33.30 33.94 -21.67
CA VAL A 997 -32.75 35.13 -21.04
C VAL A 997 -31.58 35.62 -21.88
N HIS A 998 -31.49 36.93 -22.15
CA HIS A 998 -30.43 37.50 -23.01
C HIS A 998 -30.09 38.95 -22.59
N GLY A 999 -28.81 39.32 -22.53
CA GLY A 999 -28.36 40.70 -22.31
C GLY A 999 -28.31 41.56 -23.58
N LEU A 1000 -28.85 42.78 -23.57
CA LEU A 1000 -28.92 43.64 -24.76
C LEU A 1000 -27.56 44.13 -25.28
N LYS A 1001 -26.50 44.07 -24.46
CA LYS A 1001 -25.15 44.49 -24.82
C LYS A 1001 -24.20 43.32 -25.13
N ASP A 1002 -24.73 42.10 -25.30
CA ASP A 1002 -23.91 40.93 -25.65
C ASP A 1002 -23.23 41.15 -27.01
N ARG A 1003 -21.90 41.25 -26.97
CA ARG A 1003 -21.05 41.52 -28.15
C ARG A 1003 -20.69 40.24 -28.88
N LEU A 1004 -20.83 39.08 -28.23
CA LEU A 1004 -20.49 37.77 -28.80
C LEU A 1004 -21.71 37.02 -29.31
N VAL A 1005 -22.92 37.25 -28.81
CA VAL A 1005 -24.13 36.61 -29.36
C VAL A 1005 -25.20 37.68 -29.58
N PRO A 1006 -25.69 37.90 -30.82
CA PRO A 1006 -26.73 38.91 -31.06
C PRO A 1006 -28.07 38.53 -30.41
N PHE A 1007 -28.69 39.44 -29.66
CA PHE A 1007 -30.01 39.21 -29.03
C PHE A 1007 -31.14 38.95 -30.05
N ALA A 1008 -30.97 39.35 -31.31
CA ALA A 1008 -31.85 39.00 -32.42
C ALA A 1008 -32.06 37.47 -32.55
N ASN A 1009 -31.08 36.66 -32.16
CA ASN A 1009 -31.19 35.20 -32.13
C ASN A 1009 -32.28 34.73 -31.17
N SER A 1010 -32.39 35.36 -29.99
CA SER A 1010 -33.45 35.06 -29.02
C SER A 1010 -34.83 35.43 -29.52
N LEU A 1011 -34.96 36.56 -30.23
CA LEU A 1011 -36.23 36.99 -30.82
C LEU A 1011 -36.69 36.02 -31.94
N ASN A 1012 -35.75 35.63 -32.80
CA ASN A 1012 -36.02 34.66 -33.87
C ASN A 1012 -36.39 33.29 -33.30
N LEU A 1013 -35.64 32.79 -32.31
CA LEU A 1013 -35.96 31.53 -31.63
C LEU A 1013 -37.34 31.58 -30.98
N LEU A 1014 -37.67 32.66 -30.27
CA LEU A 1014 -38.99 32.83 -29.63
C LEU A 1014 -40.14 32.78 -30.65
N SER A 1015 -39.94 33.32 -31.85
CA SER A 1015 -40.94 33.28 -32.93
C SER A 1015 -41.19 31.88 -33.50
N LEU A 1016 -40.18 31.00 -33.47
CA LEU A 1016 -40.26 29.63 -34.00
C LEU A 1016 -40.74 28.59 -32.98
N LEU A 1017 -40.66 28.87 -31.67
CA LEU A 1017 -41.10 27.94 -30.63
C LEU A 1017 -42.64 27.82 -30.56
N GLU A 1018 -43.17 26.62 -30.77
CA GLU A 1018 -44.59 26.28 -30.61
C GLU A 1018 -44.84 25.63 -29.24
N THR A 1019 -44.92 26.47 -28.20
CA THR A 1019 -45.34 26.09 -26.84
C THR A 1019 -46.25 27.17 -26.26
N GLN A 1020 -47.25 26.80 -25.46
CA GLN A 1020 -48.16 27.75 -24.82
C GLN A 1020 -47.47 28.56 -23.70
N HIS A 1021 -46.33 28.08 -23.19
CA HIS A 1021 -45.64 28.67 -22.04
C HIS A 1021 -44.19 29.04 -22.36
N LYS A 1022 -44.00 30.06 -23.21
CA LYS A 1022 -42.67 30.65 -23.53
C LYS A 1022 -42.57 32.08 -23.01
N ALA A 1023 -41.39 32.48 -22.50
CA ALA A 1023 -41.08 33.88 -22.22
C ALA A 1023 -39.62 34.22 -22.52
N LEU A 1024 -39.38 35.48 -22.87
CA LEU A 1024 -38.07 36.06 -23.11
C LEU A 1024 -37.84 37.21 -22.13
N THR A 1025 -36.72 37.17 -21.41
CA THR A 1025 -36.25 38.24 -20.52
C THR A 1025 -35.03 38.92 -21.16
N LEU A 1026 -35.12 40.23 -21.40
CA LEU A 1026 -34.03 41.04 -21.93
C LEU A 1026 -33.45 41.95 -20.83
N ILE A 1027 -32.12 41.92 -20.65
CA ILE A 1027 -31.43 42.69 -19.61
C ILE A 1027 -30.79 43.94 -20.24
N ASN A 1028 -31.18 45.15 -19.79
CA ASN A 1028 -30.81 46.42 -20.42
C ASN A 1028 -29.31 46.76 -20.38
N ASP A 1029 -28.60 46.44 -19.28
CA ASP A 1029 -27.20 46.84 -19.07
C ASP A 1029 -26.18 45.69 -19.10
N GLY A 1030 -26.61 44.45 -19.40
CA GLY A 1030 -25.74 43.27 -19.37
C GLY A 1030 -25.02 42.97 -20.69
N HIS A 1031 -23.70 42.80 -20.63
CA HIS A 1031 -22.88 42.17 -21.70
C HIS A 1031 -23.07 40.65 -21.73
N PHE A 1032 -23.25 40.03 -20.56
CA PHE A 1032 -23.54 38.61 -20.34
C PHE A 1032 -24.46 38.52 -19.12
N ILE A 1033 -25.12 37.38 -18.90
CA ILE A 1033 -26.00 37.18 -17.73
C ILE A 1033 -25.12 36.74 -16.56
N THR A 1034 -24.70 37.69 -15.74
CA THR A 1034 -23.85 37.44 -14.55
C THR A 1034 -24.56 37.81 -13.26
N ASP A 1035 -25.80 38.26 -13.34
CA ASP A 1035 -26.60 38.67 -12.19
C ASP A 1035 -27.37 37.46 -11.66
N GLU A 1036 -26.92 36.92 -10.53
CA GLU A 1036 -27.55 35.79 -9.85
C GLU A 1036 -29.03 36.05 -9.55
N THR A 1037 -29.41 37.30 -9.26
CA THR A 1037 -30.81 37.63 -8.95
C THR A 1037 -31.71 37.40 -10.17
N VAL A 1038 -31.27 37.83 -11.35
CA VAL A 1038 -32.02 37.63 -12.60
C VAL A 1038 -32.09 36.16 -12.99
N ILE A 1039 -31.03 35.38 -12.71
CA ILE A 1039 -30.99 33.93 -12.94
C ILE A 1039 -31.99 33.23 -12.01
N HIS A 1040 -31.96 33.53 -10.71
CA HIS A 1040 -32.88 32.97 -9.73
C HIS A 1040 -34.34 33.34 -10.03
N GLU A 1041 -34.64 34.61 -10.33
CA GLU A 1041 -35.99 35.04 -10.69
C GLU A 1041 -36.53 34.32 -11.94
N SER A 1042 -35.66 34.10 -12.93
CA SER A 1042 -36.02 33.40 -14.17
C SER A 1042 -36.29 31.91 -13.93
N LEU A 1043 -35.46 31.25 -13.11
CA LEU A 1043 -35.64 29.85 -12.70
C LEU A 1043 -36.90 29.67 -11.84
N ASP A 1044 -37.15 30.56 -10.89
CA ASP A 1044 -38.36 30.54 -10.05
C ASP A 1044 -39.63 30.82 -10.85
N SER A 1045 -39.59 31.74 -11.80
CA SER A 1045 -40.70 32.00 -12.72
C SER A 1045 -41.00 30.79 -13.62
N LEU A 1046 -39.97 30.11 -14.12
CA LEU A 1046 -40.13 28.85 -14.83
C LEU A 1046 -40.76 27.80 -13.91
N TRP A 1047 -40.25 27.65 -12.69
CA TRP A 1047 -40.75 26.67 -11.73
C TRP A 1047 -42.22 26.88 -11.35
N LYS A 1048 -42.63 28.13 -11.13
CA LYS A 1048 -44.03 28.50 -10.90
C LYS A 1048 -44.91 28.10 -12.08
N THR A 1049 -44.40 28.25 -13.31
CA THR A 1049 -45.12 27.83 -14.52
C THR A 1049 -45.22 26.31 -14.59
N ILE A 1050 -44.12 25.58 -14.38
CA ILE A 1050 -44.09 24.10 -14.35
C ILE A 1050 -45.04 23.56 -13.27
N SER A 1051 -44.97 24.11 -12.05
CA SER A 1051 -45.80 23.69 -10.91
C SER A 1051 -47.30 24.01 -11.08
N SER A 1052 -47.66 24.86 -12.04
CA SER A 1052 -49.07 25.14 -12.37
C SER A 1052 -49.63 24.22 -13.45
N LEU A 1053 -48.77 23.48 -14.16
CA LEU A 1053 -49.11 22.62 -15.29
C LEU A 1053 -49.11 21.13 -14.94
N TYR A 1054 -48.43 20.77 -13.85
CA TYR A 1054 -48.34 19.43 -13.26
C TYR A 1054 -48.78 19.52 -11.81
#